data_AF-A0A227KA42-F1
#
_entry.id   AF-A0A227KA42-F1
#
_cell.length_a   1.000
_cell.length_b   1.000
_cell.length_c   1.000
_cell.angle_alpha   90.00
_cell.angle_beta   90.00
_cell.angle_gamma   90.00
#
_symmetry.space_group_name_H-M   'P 1'
#
loop_
_entity.id
_entity.type
_entity.pdbx_description
1 polymer ?
#
loop_
_entity_poly.entity_id
_entity_poly.type
_entity_poly.pdbx_seq_one_letter_code
_entity_poly.pdbx_strand_id
1 'polypeptide(L)'
;MSAEPFTQDFTPNQSITAQSEWSWIGTEYLFGHGPASSAYAQFSESSLAAASPTAIPNSPSRNIIGEGAPVNVNEQTPNITSSTKVVGAKEWTTQDPPKSNFTINSSQVAVSGVTLDEIIGGFHTRVLPANEKEVLLVLGTADTTVNNTEADYIIGGSKASNANLVVFESGTLKTTLHEGTLVKKAFIGGNYIKATGHPGGGPASSSSSSDSITNIIDSGIFNGKFIGGSYAENYGNNDKPLTVSDNKISTVISNGDFTNVETIYGGSVADGKDSSASAGYVELVLTGGNLNFYNAKGDSVRKSIYAGSAALNGGNAQTEQTKLVIDGSSKNFVGNKNANDALAGSGNQMVYLNAFGGGLNSTVTASSSVLIRNVFAGFIDTKNGVKKSQLYAGSNIKSQGNYRDGDTQIEVHDSILLADVLGAGFIYETDNTQFESGNAVSIVKNSALDGWTSGTNRYSGRVFGAGRMEATTKSTMLVASSNVLVSNVAGKDIENLDGTVTHNPGSQVFGAMQSYGNKNSLSYVGFTNVRIEGENTSLAEAFGGGIISGTVKRDQNSTLAVGNSFIEVDGGNIDGFLVGGNNSNWFGSSVIGKLDDSGTFELNGHHFSEGSSTAVLKNGGNAESLLVIGGSLTDYSYYTTEQGKRESYVLGTSSAIISGGEAYVAVGGGYSTFYMEKPITGEINDDAPVSNVQGETRVVISGGKISETVIGGGFAETSNAEMASKALVDGDTYVLVAGGSIKDVVGGGLASGPTAVADVSGDSNIVIAGGSISGNIYAGGVVQNGTEAASAKVQGNAKVTFLSDIGFKGHIDGSNVENTSTLAFGDEENRFNGKFAGSFSEFNELSVSAGSKVELDELNIKDAGKQGVLKLTGKGEVYSDSLGLTDGSRLEVLKGTLVASSAELRGGMLYLDPNWDEAPSLVAIENPSEINSKIVVGQNSALTLGSQDPQMALTAIERGGHSLSSNDIKAAAYIAKPVTVTNSLLIDGTAENNAATIRPENGVVVKKNSALIIDGSNDKPMVNGQRAMTFKTEAGSTVLVS
;
A
#
# COMPACT_ATOMS: atom_id res chain seq x y z
N MET A 1 16.91 -18.79 41.08
CA MET A 1 16.93 -20.17 40.54
C MET A 1 17.10 -20.05 39.05
N SER A 2 18.09 -20.76 38.54
CA SER A 2 18.79 -20.59 37.27
C SER A 2 17.92 -20.67 36.02
N ALA A 3 18.10 -19.69 35.12
CA ALA A 3 17.92 -19.88 33.68
C ALA A 3 19.27 -19.55 33.04
N GLU A 4 19.92 -20.57 32.48
CA GLU A 4 21.10 -20.43 31.63
C GLU A 4 20.67 -20.12 30.18
N PRO A 5 21.58 -19.50 29.39
CA PRO A 5 21.27 -18.91 28.09
C PRO A 5 21.44 -19.92 26.95
N PHE A 6 20.60 -19.81 25.92
CA PHE A 6 20.84 -20.43 24.62
C PHE A 6 21.02 -19.33 23.58
N THR A 7 22.28 -19.11 23.22
CA THR A 7 22.71 -18.40 22.01
C THR A 7 22.51 -19.32 20.80
N GLN A 8 21.87 -18.84 19.74
CA GLN A 8 22.01 -19.45 18.43
C GLN A 8 21.89 -18.41 17.31
N ASP A 9 22.89 -18.46 16.43
CA ASP A 9 23.14 -17.60 15.27
C ASP A 9 21.94 -17.50 14.31
N PHE A 10 21.60 -16.27 13.91
CA PHE A 10 20.68 -16.02 12.80
C PHE A 10 21.43 -16.05 11.47
N THR A 11 21.32 -17.16 10.73
CA THR A 11 21.50 -17.17 9.27
C THR A 11 20.16 -16.95 8.56
N PRO A 12 20.12 -16.16 7.46
CA PRO A 12 18.88 -15.83 6.76
C PRO A 12 18.50 -16.97 5.80
N ASN A 13 17.43 -17.70 6.14
CA ASN A 13 16.59 -18.46 5.21
C ASN A 13 15.52 -19.21 6.01
N GLN A 14 14.25 -18.82 5.85
CA GLN A 14 13.15 -19.77 5.58
C GLN A 14 11.82 -19.02 5.41
N SER A 15 11.37 -19.00 4.15
CA SER A 15 10.01 -18.78 3.70
C SER A 15 9.03 -19.71 4.42
N ILE A 16 7.93 -19.15 4.93
CA ILE A 16 6.75 -19.92 5.34
C ILE A 16 5.98 -20.30 4.07
N THR A 17 6.19 -21.52 3.59
CA THR A 17 5.33 -22.20 2.63
C THR A 17 4.04 -22.64 3.33
N ALA A 18 2.91 -22.06 2.94
CA ALA A 18 1.60 -22.69 3.11
C ALA A 18 1.41 -23.71 1.97
N GLN A 19 1.25 -24.98 2.33
CA GLN A 19 0.95 -26.08 1.43
C GLN A 19 -0.45 -25.92 0.83
N SER A 20 -0.54 -25.90 -0.50
CA SER A 20 -1.68 -26.47 -1.21
C SER A 20 -1.13 -27.50 -2.20
N GLU A 21 -1.54 -28.76 -2.02
CA GLU A 21 -1.16 -29.87 -2.88
C GLU A 21 -1.83 -29.73 -4.24
N TRP A 22 -1.06 -29.37 -5.28
CA TRP A 22 -1.37 -29.71 -6.67
C TRP A 22 -0.12 -30.30 -7.31
N SER A 23 -0.11 -31.61 -7.45
CA SER A 23 0.95 -32.37 -8.09
C SER A 23 1.01 -32.08 -9.60
N TRP A 24 2.09 -31.46 -10.07
CA TRP A 24 2.53 -31.52 -11.46
C TRP A 24 3.86 -32.29 -11.54
N ILE A 25 3.81 -33.46 -12.18
CA ILE A 25 5.01 -34.21 -12.59
C ILE A 25 5.60 -33.46 -13.79
N GLY A 26 6.84 -33.01 -13.64
CA GLY A 26 7.57 -32.28 -14.67
C GLY A 26 8.11 -33.16 -15.79
N THR A 27 8.65 -32.52 -16.81
CA THR A 27 9.96 -32.85 -17.38
C THR A 27 10.47 -31.69 -18.24
N GLU A 28 11.74 -31.40 -18.04
CA GLU A 28 12.57 -30.36 -18.67
C GLU A 28 12.62 -30.47 -20.20
N TYR A 29 12.86 -29.35 -20.90
CA TYR A 29 13.81 -29.31 -22.02
C TYR A 29 14.34 -27.88 -22.26
N LEU A 30 15.67 -27.75 -22.16
CA LEU A 30 16.53 -26.69 -22.71
C LEU A 30 16.27 -26.48 -24.22
N PHE A 31 16.33 -25.25 -24.73
CA PHE A 31 17.00 -24.76 -25.96
C PHE A 31 16.83 -23.21 -25.99
N GLY A 32 17.80 -22.35 -26.24
CA GLY A 32 18.80 -22.35 -27.31
C GLY A 32 18.41 -21.31 -28.36
N HIS A 33 19.10 -20.16 -28.40
CA HIS A 33 18.89 -19.10 -29.39
C HIS A 33 19.03 -19.60 -30.85
N GLY A 34 18.09 -19.23 -31.71
CA GLY A 34 18.17 -19.34 -33.18
C GLY A 34 16.86 -18.91 -33.85
N PRO A 35 16.86 -18.05 -34.90
CA PRO A 35 15.65 -17.44 -35.45
C PRO A 35 15.10 -18.26 -36.62
N ALA A 36 13.78 -18.52 -36.67
CA ALA A 36 13.04 -18.82 -37.91
C ALA A 36 11.53 -19.05 -37.69
N SER A 37 10.77 -18.42 -38.59
CA SER A 37 9.55 -18.87 -39.26
C SER A 37 8.26 -19.11 -38.46
N SER A 38 7.32 -18.18 -38.68
CA SER A 38 5.89 -18.41 -38.90
C SER A 38 5.47 -19.88 -39.09
N ALA A 39 4.70 -20.40 -38.13
CA ALA A 39 3.81 -21.53 -38.34
C ALA A 39 2.37 -21.03 -38.21
N TYR A 40 1.88 -20.42 -39.29
CA TYR A 40 0.46 -20.44 -39.61
C TYR A 40 0.04 -21.92 -39.68
N ALA A 41 -0.98 -22.31 -38.92
CA ALA A 41 -1.72 -23.52 -39.23
C ALA A 41 -2.38 -23.29 -40.61
N GLN A 42 -1.73 -23.76 -41.67
CA GLN A 42 -2.41 -24.05 -42.92
C GLN A 42 -3.46 -25.12 -42.63
N PHE A 43 -4.70 -24.69 -42.37
CA PHE A 43 -5.83 -25.52 -42.74
C PHE A 43 -5.85 -25.54 -44.27
N SER A 44 -5.56 -26.71 -44.81
CA SER A 44 -5.66 -26.99 -46.24
C SER A 44 -7.06 -26.65 -46.74
N GLU A 45 -7.13 -25.83 -47.78
CA GLU A 45 -8.26 -25.81 -48.71
C GLU A 45 -8.45 -27.22 -49.28
N SER A 46 -9.31 -28.02 -48.66
CA SER A 46 -9.79 -29.26 -49.26
C SER A 46 -11.11 -29.69 -48.63
N SER A 47 -12.18 -29.06 -49.11
CA SER A 47 -13.38 -29.72 -49.67
C SER A 47 -14.65 -28.93 -49.33
N LEU A 48 -14.88 -27.83 -50.07
CA LEU A 48 -16.25 -27.52 -50.50
C LEU A 48 -16.68 -28.64 -51.45
N ALA A 49 -17.06 -29.78 -50.90
CA ALA A 49 -17.85 -30.74 -51.64
C ALA A 49 -19.24 -30.12 -51.74
N ALA A 50 -19.62 -29.76 -52.97
CA ALA A 50 -20.99 -29.44 -53.32
C ALA A 50 -21.90 -30.61 -52.91
N ALA A 51 -22.48 -30.52 -51.70
CA ALA A 51 -23.58 -31.36 -51.32
C ALA A 51 -24.74 -31.01 -52.26
N SER A 52 -25.20 -32.01 -53.00
CA SER A 52 -26.36 -31.88 -53.88
C SER A 52 -27.55 -31.32 -53.11
N PRO A 53 -28.40 -30.47 -53.71
CA PRO A 53 -29.54 -29.90 -53.02
C PRO A 53 -30.49 -31.02 -52.62
N THR A 54 -30.48 -31.40 -51.34
CA THR A 54 -31.53 -32.23 -50.78
C THR A 54 -32.81 -31.41 -50.84
N ALA A 55 -33.85 -31.98 -51.44
CA ALA A 55 -35.10 -31.29 -51.71
C ALA A 55 -35.67 -30.64 -50.44
N ILE A 56 -35.80 -29.32 -50.48
CA ILE A 56 -36.53 -28.53 -49.49
C ILE A 56 -37.97 -29.04 -49.49
N PRO A 57 -38.56 -29.42 -48.34
CA PRO A 57 -39.99 -29.68 -48.28
C PRO A 57 -40.73 -28.42 -48.73
N ASN A 58 -41.49 -28.51 -49.82
CA ASN A 58 -42.41 -27.46 -50.27
C ASN A 58 -43.47 -27.25 -49.17
N SER A 59 -43.16 -26.42 -48.18
CA SER A 59 -44.11 -25.90 -47.23
C SER A 59 -44.59 -24.52 -47.72
N PRO A 60 -45.88 -24.20 -47.66
CA PRO A 60 -46.40 -22.85 -47.91
C PRO A 60 -45.97 -21.82 -46.85
N SER A 61 -45.12 -22.21 -45.88
CA SER A 61 -44.67 -21.36 -44.78
C SER A 61 -43.61 -20.35 -45.25
N ARG A 62 -43.70 -19.12 -44.74
CA ARG A 62 -42.69 -18.05 -44.92
C ARG A 62 -41.29 -18.40 -44.37
N ASN A 63 -41.18 -19.46 -43.57
CA ASN A 63 -39.97 -19.86 -42.85
C ASN A 63 -39.40 -21.17 -43.41
N ILE A 64 -38.08 -21.30 -43.33
CA ILE A 64 -37.31 -22.51 -43.67
C ILE A 64 -37.04 -23.27 -42.37
N ILE A 65 -37.51 -24.51 -42.29
CA ILE A 65 -37.46 -25.34 -41.08
C ILE A 65 -36.72 -26.64 -41.42
N GLY A 66 -35.68 -26.97 -40.65
CA GLY A 66 -34.84 -28.14 -40.91
C GLY A 66 -35.40 -29.46 -40.38
N GLU A 67 -36.19 -29.42 -39.30
CA GLU A 67 -36.68 -30.60 -38.57
C GLU A 67 -35.52 -31.55 -38.17
N GLY A 68 -34.32 -31.00 -37.91
CA GLY A 68 -33.11 -31.76 -37.57
C GLY A 68 -32.28 -32.25 -38.76
N ALA A 69 -32.72 -32.01 -40.01
CA ALA A 69 -31.88 -32.19 -41.19
C ALA A 69 -30.99 -30.94 -41.42
N PRO A 70 -29.83 -31.07 -42.08
CA PRO A 70 -29.01 -29.91 -42.44
C PRO A 70 -29.75 -28.92 -43.33
N VAL A 71 -29.75 -27.66 -42.93
CA VAL A 71 -30.38 -26.54 -43.63
C VAL A 71 -29.31 -25.66 -44.26
N ASN A 72 -29.31 -25.57 -45.58
CA ASN A 72 -28.43 -24.70 -46.35
C ASN A 72 -29.26 -23.64 -47.07
N VAL A 73 -29.07 -22.37 -46.70
CA VAL A 73 -29.82 -21.23 -47.22
C VAL A 73 -28.86 -20.28 -47.92
N ASN A 74 -29.09 -20.01 -49.20
CA ASN A 74 -28.26 -19.11 -49.97
C ASN A 74 -29.06 -18.34 -51.04
N GLU A 75 -28.39 -17.53 -51.85
CA GLU A 75 -29.01 -16.73 -52.92
C GLU A 75 -29.83 -17.55 -53.93
N GLN A 76 -29.56 -18.86 -54.05
CA GLN A 76 -30.26 -19.77 -54.97
C GLN A 76 -31.49 -20.42 -54.31
N THR A 77 -31.64 -20.28 -53.00
CA THR A 77 -32.80 -20.80 -52.27
C THR A 77 -34.04 -19.97 -52.64
N PRO A 78 -35.12 -20.60 -53.17
CA PRO A 78 -36.26 -19.86 -53.69
C PRO A 78 -37.11 -19.22 -52.58
N ASN A 79 -37.79 -18.12 -52.93
CA ASN A 79 -38.80 -17.44 -52.09
C ASN A 79 -38.27 -16.84 -50.76
N ILE A 80 -36.98 -16.50 -50.66
CA ILE A 80 -36.43 -15.78 -49.51
C ILE A 80 -36.82 -14.31 -49.55
N THR A 81 -37.20 -13.77 -48.40
CA THR A 81 -37.43 -12.35 -48.17
C THR A 81 -36.76 -11.91 -46.87
N SER A 82 -36.66 -10.61 -46.63
CA SER A 82 -36.22 -10.07 -45.34
C SER A 82 -37.14 -10.44 -44.15
N SER A 83 -38.29 -11.07 -44.39
CA SER A 83 -39.21 -11.59 -43.36
C SER A 83 -39.05 -13.10 -43.11
N THR A 84 -38.17 -13.76 -43.86
CA THR A 84 -37.94 -15.20 -43.77
C THR A 84 -37.12 -15.53 -42.52
N LYS A 85 -37.55 -16.56 -41.80
CA LYS A 85 -36.78 -17.17 -40.70
C LYS A 85 -36.17 -18.48 -41.12
N VAL A 86 -35.01 -18.78 -40.56
CA VAL A 86 -34.35 -20.07 -40.68
C VAL A 86 -34.32 -20.71 -39.29
N VAL A 87 -34.96 -21.88 -39.15
CA VAL A 87 -35.05 -22.64 -37.90
C VAL A 87 -34.43 -24.02 -38.15
N GLY A 88 -33.32 -24.33 -37.49
CA GLY A 88 -32.59 -25.57 -37.74
C GLY A 88 -33.32 -26.83 -37.24
N ALA A 89 -33.95 -26.74 -36.07
CA ALA A 89 -34.77 -27.82 -35.53
C ALA A 89 -36.23 -27.64 -35.97
N LYS A 90 -37.17 -27.51 -35.03
CA LYS A 90 -38.60 -27.43 -35.29
C LYS A 90 -39.20 -26.10 -34.85
N GLU A 91 -40.20 -25.62 -35.60
CA GLU A 91 -41.00 -24.44 -35.26
C GLU A 91 -42.40 -24.84 -34.80
N TRP A 92 -42.88 -24.21 -33.72
CA TRP A 92 -44.27 -24.27 -33.26
C TRP A 92 -44.89 -22.89 -33.27
N THR A 93 -46.16 -22.83 -33.66
CA THR A 93 -46.93 -21.60 -33.78
C THR A 93 -48.04 -21.55 -32.72
N THR A 94 -48.68 -20.39 -32.57
CA THR A 94 -49.83 -20.24 -31.68
C THR A 94 -51.02 -21.14 -32.06
N GLN A 95 -51.10 -21.58 -33.31
CA GLN A 95 -52.15 -22.49 -33.80
C GLN A 95 -51.79 -23.97 -33.65
N ASP A 96 -50.50 -24.30 -33.57
CA ASP A 96 -50.01 -25.65 -33.37
C ASP A 96 -48.90 -25.65 -32.31
N PRO A 97 -49.27 -25.55 -31.02
CA PRO A 97 -48.31 -25.57 -29.93
C PRO A 97 -47.76 -26.99 -29.71
N PRO A 98 -46.57 -27.13 -29.10
CA PRO A 98 -46.05 -28.45 -28.75
C PRO A 98 -46.94 -29.12 -27.69
N LYS A 99 -47.28 -30.39 -27.90
CA LYS A 99 -48.25 -31.15 -27.06
C LYS A 99 -47.59 -32.21 -26.18
N SER A 100 -46.32 -32.51 -26.42
CA SER A 100 -45.54 -33.53 -25.73
C SER A 100 -44.06 -33.20 -25.83
N ASN A 101 -43.26 -33.83 -24.97
CA ASN A 101 -41.81 -33.73 -25.05
C ASN A 101 -41.32 -34.12 -26.45
N PHE A 102 -40.22 -33.49 -26.87
CA PHE A 102 -39.66 -33.69 -28.20
C PHE A 102 -38.14 -33.63 -28.14
N THR A 103 -37.47 -34.43 -28.96
CA THR A 103 -36.00 -34.53 -28.97
C THR A 103 -35.48 -34.50 -30.40
N ILE A 104 -34.45 -33.68 -30.65
CA ILE A 104 -33.62 -33.71 -31.85
C ILE A 104 -32.17 -33.88 -31.41
N ASN A 105 -31.48 -34.87 -31.98
CA ASN A 105 -30.08 -35.13 -31.63
C ASN A 105 -29.12 -34.07 -32.18
N SER A 106 -29.39 -33.56 -33.38
CA SER A 106 -28.50 -32.60 -34.05
C SER A 106 -29.27 -31.67 -34.97
N SER A 107 -28.82 -30.42 -35.06
CA SER A 107 -29.26 -29.41 -36.02
C SER A 107 -28.03 -28.79 -36.69
N GLN A 108 -28.10 -28.54 -38.00
CA GLN A 108 -27.04 -27.87 -38.75
C GLN A 108 -27.67 -26.80 -39.64
N VAL A 109 -27.19 -25.56 -39.51
CA VAL A 109 -27.68 -24.41 -40.26
C VAL A 109 -26.49 -23.70 -40.90
N ALA A 110 -26.49 -23.57 -42.22
CA ALA A 110 -25.55 -22.73 -42.94
C ALA A 110 -26.30 -21.71 -43.79
N VAL A 111 -25.97 -20.43 -43.61
CA VAL A 111 -26.62 -19.31 -44.31
C VAL A 111 -25.58 -18.45 -45.01
N SER A 112 -25.79 -18.13 -46.29
CA SER A 112 -24.87 -17.27 -47.04
C SER A 112 -25.51 -16.36 -48.07
N GLY A 113 -25.12 -15.08 -48.12
CA GLY A 113 -25.47 -14.17 -49.24
C GLY A 113 -26.91 -13.65 -49.24
N VAL A 114 -27.64 -13.79 -48.14
CA VAL A 114 -29.09 -13.48 -48.06
C VAL A 114 -29.42 -12.51 -46.93
N THR A 115 -30.61 -11.88 -47.00
CA THR A 115 -31.19 -11.06 -45.94
C THR A 115 -32.37 -11.78 -45.29
N LEU A 116 -32.38 -11.88 -43.97
CA LEU A 116 -33.35 -12.65 -43.17
C LEU A 116 -33.91 -11.85 -42.01
N ASP A 117 -35.05 -12.30 -41.46
CA ASP A 117 -35.55 -11.82 -40.16
C ASP A 117 -34.69 -12.44 -39.06
N GLU A 118 -34.70 -13.77 -38.92
CA GLU A 118 -34.03 -14.45 -37.81
C GLU A 118 -33.39 -15.76 -38.26
N ILE A 119 -32.23 -16.07 -37.68
CA ILE A 119 -31.56 -17.37 -37.75
C ILE A 119 -31.61 -17.99 -36.35
N ILE A 120 -32.19 -19.19 -36.24
CA ILE A 120 -32.37 -19.94 -34.99
C ILE A 120 -31.79 -21.34 -35.20
N GLY A 121 -30.67 -21.66 -34.53
CA GLY A 121 -30.00 -22.95 -34.67
C GLY A 121 -30.84 -24.12 -34.13
N GLY A 122 -31.64 -23.88 -33.09
CA GLY A 122 -32.48 -24.87 -32.42
C GLY A 122 -33.98 -24.76 -32.73
N PHE A 123 -34.79 -24.92 -31.70
CA PHE A 123 -36.25 -24.86 -31.77
C PHE A 123 -36.77 -23.41 -31.78
N HIS A 124 -37.98 -23.19 -32.29
CA HIS A 124 -38.69 -21.91 -32.13
C HIS A 124 -40.12 -22.16 -31.65
N THR A 125 -40.51 -21.57 -30.52
CA THR A 125 -41.86 -21.71 -29.94
C THR A 125 -42.55 -20.35 -29.74
N ARG A 126 -43.85 -20.26 -30.05
CA ARG A 126 -44.72 -19.08 -29.82
C ARG A 126 -46.05 -19.52 -29.20
N VAL A 127 -46.27 -19.35 -27.89
CA VAL A 127 -47.39 -20.05 -27.20
C VAL A 127 -48.18 -19.17 -26.22
N LEU A 128 -49.50 -19.33 -26.13
CA LEU A 128 -50.39 -19.00 -24.99
C LEU A 128 -51.12 -20.32 -24.59
N PRO A 129 -51.63 -20.51 -23.36
CA PRO A 129 -51.91 -21.84 -22.84
C PRO A 129 -53.14 -22.49 -23.48
N ALA A 130 -52.93 -23.57 -24.22
CA ALA A 130 -53.93 -24.63 -24.34
C ALA A 130 -53.70 -25.74 -23.29
N ASN A 131 -52.52 -25.76 -22.66
CA ASN A 131 -52.00 -26.87 -21.87
C ASN A 131 -51.44 -26.35 -20.53
N GLU A 132 -51.87 -26.90 -19.40
CA GLU A 132 -51.33 -26.61 -18.05
C GLU A 132 -50.08 -27.44 -17.70
N LYS A 133 -49.44 -28.11 -18.68
CA LYS A 133 -48.30 -29.00 -18.46
C LYS A 133 -47.04 -28.47 -19.12
N GLU A 134 -45.92 -28.63 -18.42
CA GLU A 134 -44.58 -28.38 -18.92
C GLU A 134 -44.23 -29.30 -20.10
N VAL A 135 -43.57 -28.71 -21.10
CA VAL A 135 -43.08 -29.42 -22.29
C VAL A 135 -41.56 -29.30 -22.34
N LEU A 136 -40.90 -30.45 -22.33
CA LEU A 136 -39.44 -30.55 -22.47
C LEU A 136 -39.05 -30.72 -23.95
N LEU A 137 -38.20 -29.82 -24.44
CA LEU A 137 -37.66 -29.83 -25.79
C LEU A 137 -36.14 -29.99 -25.73
N VAL A 138 -35.66 -31.18 -26.11
CA VAL A 138 -34.25 -31.57 -26.00
C VAL A 138 -33.54 -31.43 -27.35
N LEU A 139 -32.44 -30.69 -27.40
CA LEU A 139 -31.58 -30.50 -28.56
C LEU A 139 -30.17 -30.98 -28.23
N GLY A 140 -29.70 -32.07 -28.83
CA GLY A 140 -28.36 -32.61 -28.56
C GLY A 140 -27.25 -31.65 -29.00
N THR A 141 -27.15 -31.34 -30.29
CA THR A 141 -26.17 -30.40 -30.83
C THR A 141 -26.77 -29.42 -31.84
N ALA A 142 -26.27 -28.19 -31.89
CA ALA A 142 -26.53 -27.26 -32.99
C ALA A 142 -25.23 -26.66 -33.53
N ASP A 143 -25.06 -26.65 -34.85
CA ASP A 143 -23.96 -25.95 -35.52
C ASP A 143 -24.53 -24.94 -36.52
N THR A 144 -24.34 -23.65 -36.26
CA THR A 144 -24.83 -22.55 -37.08
C THR A 144 -23.65 -21.78 -37.67
N THR A 145 -23.55 -21.74 -39.00
CA THR A 145 -22.53 -20.96 -39.72
C THR A 145 -23.19 -19.90 -40.59
N VAL A 146 -22.73 -18.66 -40.47
CA VAL A 146 -23.30 -17.51 -41.20
C VAL A 146 -22.19 -16.74 -41.90
N ASN A 147 -22.39 -16.44 -43.18
CA ASN A 147 -21.42 -15.76 -44.03
C ASN A 147 -22.11 -14.75 -44.95
N ASN A 148 -21.60 -13.53 -45.07
CA ASN A 148 -22.15 -12.54 -46.02
C ASN A 148 -23.70 -12.40 -45.94
N THR A 149 -24.25 -12.40 -44.73
CA THR A 149 -25.70 -12.45 -44.49
C THR A 149 -26.14 -11.35 -43.55
N GLU A 150 -27.28 -10.74 -43.85
CA GLU A 150 -27.92 -9.74 -42.99
C GLU A 150 -29.10 -10.38 -42.24
N ALA A 151 -29.12 -10.28 -40.91
CA ALA A 151 -30.21 -10.78 -40.08
C ALA A 151 -30.55 -9.82 -38.93
N ASP A 152 -31.81 -9.74 -38.53
CA ASP A 152 -32.18 -9.02 -37.32
C ASP A 152 -31.65 -9.74 -36.07
N TYR A 153 -31.88 -11.05 -35.99
CA TYR A 153 -31.41 -11.89 -34.88
C TYR A 153 -30.63 -13.10 -35.39
N ILE A 154 -29.54 -13.41 -34.68
CA ILE A 154 -28.85 -14.70 -34.79
C ILE A 154 -28.84 -15.34 -33.40
N ILE A 155 -29.43 -16.52 -33.30
CA ILE A 155 -29.60 -17.29 -32.06
C ILE A 155 -29.01 -18.68 -32.28
N GLY A 156 -27.92 -19.01 -31.60
CA GLY A 156 -27.22 -20.28 -31.76
C GLY A 156 -28.04 -21.48 -31.25
N GLY A 157 -28.84 -21.27 -30.20
CA GLY A 157 -29.72 -22.26 -29.61
C GLY A 157 -31.18 -22.14 -30.04
N SER A 158 -32.07 -22.45 -29.10
CA SER A 158 -33.52 -22.41 -29.26
C SER A 158 -34.12 -21.09 -28.81
N LYS A 159 -35.29 -20.72 -29.34
CA LYS A 159 -36.02 -19.50 -29.02
C LYS A 159 -37.42 -19.80 -28.50
N ALA A 160 -37.80 -19.22 -27.37
CA ALA A 160 -39.18 -19.17 -26.87
C ALA A 160 -39.69 -17.74 -26.86
N SER A 161 -40.82 -17.48 -27.52
CA SER A 161 -41.43 -16.16 -27.61
C SER A 161 -42.83 -16.16 -27.00
N ASN A 162 -42.95 -15.55 -25.83
CA ASN A 162 -44.13 -15.59 -24.96
C ASN A 162 -44.59 -16.99 -24.60
N ALA A 163 -43.76 -18.02 -24.78
CA ALA A 163 -44.19 -19.39 -24.55
C ALA A 163 -44.28 -19.68 -23.04
N ASN A 164 -45.37 -20.33 -22.63
CA ASN A 164 -45.58 -20.70 -21.23
C ASN A 164 -45.29 -22.20 -21.01
N LEU A 165 -44.57 -22.51 -19.93
CA LEU A 165 -44.16 -23.85 -19.51
C LEU A 165 -43.35 -24.60 -20.58
N VAL A 166 -42.45 -23.91 -21.28
CA VAL A 166 -41.49 -24.52 -22.20
C VAL A 166 -40.13 -24.60 -21.53
N VAL A 167 -39.53 -25.79 -21.59
CA VAL A 167 -38.17 -26.05 -21.11
C VAL A 167 -37.30 -26.49 -22.29
N PHE A 168 -36.21 -25.77 -22.53
CA PHE A 168 -35.17 -26.21 -23.45
C PHE A 168 -34.05 -26.91 -22.70
N GLU A 169 -33.65 -28.10 -23.14
CA GLU A 169 -32.40 -28.74 -22.73
C GLU A 169 -31.51 -28.85 -23.96
N SER A 170 -30.43 -28.08 -24.00
CA SER A 170 -29.49 -28.04 -25.13
C SER A 170 -28.16 -28.67 -24.73
N GLY A 171 -27.59 -29.53 -25.56
CA GLY A 171 -26.23 -30.02 -25.36
C GLY A 171 -25.21 -29.00 -25.86
N THR A 172 -24.54 -29.29 -26.97
CA THR A 172 -23.49 -28.41 -27.53
C THR A 172 -24.03 -27.49 -28.62
N LEU A 173 -23.94 -26.19 -28.41
CA LEU A 173 -24.32 -25.13 -29.35
C LEU A 173 -23.06 -24.46 -29.91
N LYS A 174 -22.91 -24.42 -31.22
CA LYS A 174 -21.80 -23.76 -31.90
C LYS A 174 -22.32 -22.75 -32.91
N THR A 175 -21.78 -21.54 -32.87
CA THR A 175 -22.08 -20.49 -33.85
C THR A 175 -20.80 -19.91 -34.42
N THR A 176 -20.67 -19.88 -35.75
CA THR A 176 -19.52 -19.29 -36.46
C THR A 176 -20.01 -18.17 -37.38
N LEU A 177 -19.48 -16.96 -37.20
CA LEU A 177 -19.80 -15.79 -38.03
C LEU A 177 -18.57 -15.34 -38.82
N HIS A 178 -18.73 -15.25 -40.15
CA HIS A 178 -17.69 -14.82 -41.07
C HIS A 178 -17.96 -13.43 -41.66
N GLU A 179 -17.05 -12.97 -42.52
CA GLU A 179 -17.09 -11.66 -43.18
C GLU A 179 -18.41 -11.39 -43.91
N GLY A 180 -18.81 -10.11 -43.96
CA GLY A 180 -20.05 -9.66 -44.59
C GLY A 180 -21.32 -9.96 -43.79
N THR A 181 -21.22 -10.60 -42.62
CA THR A 181 -22.36 -10.81 -41.73
C THR A 181 -22.76 -9.49 -41.05
N LEU A 182 -24.06 -9.14 -41.10
CA LEU A 182 -24.63 -7.98 -40.39
C LEU A 182 -25.71 -8.45 -39.42
N VAL A 183 -25.51 -8.19 -38.13
CA VAL A 183 -26.49 -8.45 -37.06
C VAL A 183 -27.13 -7.15 -36.62
N LYS A 184 -28.40 -6.94 -36.98
CA LYS A 184 -29.06 -5.64 -36.73
C LYS A 184 -29.55 -5.44 -35.31
N LYS A 185 -30.10 -6.47 -34.66
CA LYS A 185 -30.74 -6.33 -33.33
C LYS A 185 -30.04 -7.11 -32.22
N ALA A 186 -29.79 -8.40 -32.38
CA ALA A 186 -29.04 -9.14 -31.36
C ALA A 186 -28.37 -10.41 -31.88
N PHE A 187 -27.16 -10.63 -31.40
CA PHE A 187 -26.48 -11.92 -31.42
C PHE A 187 -26.62 -12.57 -30.04
N ILE A 188 -27.07 -13.83 -30.01
CA ILE A 188 -27.26 -14.64 -28.80
C ILE A 188 -26.66 -16.02 -29.08
N GLY A 189 -25.54 -16.35 -28.45
CA GLY A 189 -24.85 -17.62 -28.69
C GLY A 189 -25.64 -18.84 -28.20
N GLY A 190 -26.41 -18.67 -27.12
CA GLY A 190 -27.21 -19.71 -26.49
C GLY A 190 -28.70 -19.68 -26.85
N ASN A 191 -29.53 -20.04 -25.87
CA ASN A 191 -30.98 -20.03 -25.96
C ASN A 191 -31.53 -18.62 -25.70
N TYR A 192 -32.68 -18.29 -26.32
CA TYR A 192 -33.35 -17.01 -26.11
C TYR A 192 -34.80 -17.20 -25.69
N ILE A 193 -35.10 -16.91 -24.42
CA ILE A 193 -36.45 -16.93 -23.89
C ILE A 193 -36.92 -15.50 -23.63
N LYS A 194 -38.10 -15.14 -24.16
CA LYS A 194 -38.67 -13.80 -24.00
C LYS A 194 -40.15 -13.82 -23.68
N ALA A 195 -40.61 -12.89 -22.85
CA ALA A 195 -42.04 -12.71 -22.53
C ALA A 195 -42.41 -11.23 -22.32
N THR A 196 -43.62 -10.83 -22.71
CA THR A 196 -44.07 -9.42 -22.71
C THR A 196 -45.31 -9.11 -21.86
N GLY A 197 -46.12 -10.13 -21.54
CA GLY A 197 -47.40 -9.94 -20.83
C GLY A 197 -48.47 -9.15 -21.59
N HIS A 198 -48.29 -8.89 -22.90
CA HIS A 198 -49.22 -8.08 -23.70
C HIS A 198 -50.51 -8.85 -24.10
N PRO A 199 -51.65 -8.17 -24.35
CA PRO A 199 -52.85 -8.83 -24.89
C PRO A 199 -52.55 -9.56 -26.21
N GLY A 200 -52.76 -10.89 -26.22
CA GLY A 200 -52.40 -11.79 -27.33
C GLY A 200 -51.16 -12.66 -27.07
N GLY A 201 -50.44 -12.45 -25.95
CA GLY A 201 -49.32 -13.27 -25.49
C GLY A 201 -49.34 -13.68 -24.01
N GLY A 202 -50.05 -12.92 -23.14
CA GLY A 202 -50.24 -13.20 -21.70
C GLY A 202 -48.96 -13.43 -20.89
N PRO A 203 -49.06 -13.65 -19.56
CA PRO A 203 -47.91 -14.02 -18.76
C PRO A 203 -47.38 -15.41 -19.13
N ALA A 204 -46.07 -15.57 -19.18
CA ALA A 204 -45.39 -16.78 -19.63
C ALA A 204 -44.14 -17.08 -18.80
N SER A 205 -44.03 -18.32 -18.33
CA SER A 205 -42.82 -18.87 -17.70
C SER A 205 -42.11 -19.80 -18.68
N SER A 206 -40.78 -19.76 -18.72
CA SER A 206 -39.97 -20.71 -19.50
C SER A 206 -38.58 -20.82 -18.88
N SER A 207 -37.93 -21.95 -19.10
CA SER A 207 -36.54 -22.14 -18.72
C SER A 207 -35.71 -22.77 -19.83
N SER A 208 -34.40 -22.60 -19.77
CA SER A 208 -33.47 -23.28 -20.67
C SER A 208 -32.17 -23.62 -19.98
N SER A 209 -31.61 -24.79 -20.31
CA SER A 209 -30.25 -25.18 -19.99
C SER A 209 -29.40 -25.46 -21.23
N SER A 210 -28.10 -25.20 -21.15
CA SER A 210 -27.12 -25.58 -22.18
C SER A 210 -25.87 -26.24 -21.58
N ASP A 211 -25.40 -27.36 -22.14
CA ASP A 211 -24.15 -28.00 -21.68
C ASP A 211 -22.90 -27.19 -22.08
N SER A 212 -22.85 -26.72 -23.34
CA SER A 212 -21.73 -25.94 -23.86
C SER A 212 -22.15 -25.03 -25.01
N ILE A 213 -21.72 -23.77 -24.98
CA ILE A 213 -21.89 -22.78 -26.04
C ILE A 213 -20.51 -22.38 -26.55
N THR A 214 -20.32 -22.37 -27.87
CA THR A 214 -19.09 -21.92 -28.52
C THR A 214 -19.41 -20.94 -29.64
N ASN A 215 -18.89 -19.73 -29.53
CA ASN A 215 -19.04 -18.68 -30.53
C ASN A 215 -17.68 -18.34 -31.13
N ILE A 216 -17.57 -18.42 -32.46
CA ILE A 216 -16.38 -18.06 -33.22
C ILE A 216 -16.76 -16.89 -34.13
N ILE A 217 -16.27 -15.70 -33.79
CA ILE A 217 -16.55 -14.47 -34.51
C ILE A 217 -15.29 -14.07 -35.27
N ASP A 218 -15.21 -14.51 -36.53
CA ASP A 218 -14.08 -14.20 -37.39
C ASP A 218 -14.17 -12.78 -37.94
N SER A 219 -15.39 -12.29 -38.18
CA SER A 219 -15.72 -10.92 -38.64
C SER A 219 -17.23 -10.68 -38.56
N GLY A 220 -17.70 -9.50 -38.94
CA GLY A 220 -19.11 -9.11 -39.00
C GLY A 220 -19.35 -7.69 -38.49
N ILE A 221 -20.56 -7.16 -38.69
CA ILE A 221 -21.00 -5.85 -38.16
C ILE A 221 -22.15 -6.09 -37.17
N PHE A 222 -22.04 -5.52 -35.98
CA PHE A 222 -23.01 -5.70 -34.90
C PHE A 222 -23.62 -4.35 -34.50
N ASN A 223 -24.93 -4.19 -34.70
CA ASN A 223 -25.64 -2.94 -34.42
C ASN A 223 -26.49 -2.97 -33.13
N GLY A 224 -26.57 -4.11 -32.45
CA GLY A 224 -27.42 -4.27 -31.28
C GLY A 224 -26.75 -5.01 -30.13
N LYS A 225 -27.50 -5.88 -29.43
CA LYS A 225 -26.96 -6.62 -28.28
C LYS A 225 -26.00 -7.73 -28.75
N PHE A 226 -24.92 -7.93 -28.00
CA PHE A 226 -24.04 -9.08 -28.17
C PHE A 226 -24.00 -9.87 -26.87
N ILE A 227 -24.48 -11.11 -26.92
CA ILE A 227 -24.58 -12.01 -25.77
C ILE A 227 -23.96 -13.35 -26.14
N GLY A 228 -22.87 -13.72 -25.48
CA GLY A 228 -22.17 -14.99 -25.71
C GLY A 228 -22.97 -16.20 -25.21
N GLY A 229 -23.70 -16.05 -24.10
CA GLY A 229 -24.54 -17.09 -23.52
C GLY A 229 -26.01 -17.06 -23.98
N SER A 230 -26.87 -17.61 -23.12
CA SER A 230 -28.33 -17.55 -23.25
C SER A 230 -28.90 -16.23 -22.71
N TYR A 231 -30.11 -15.87 -23.14
CA TYR A 231 -30.78 -14.60 -22.80
C TYR A 231 -32.22 -14.83 -22.31
N ALA A 232 -32.49 -14.39 -21.08
CA ALA A 232 -33.82 -14.32 -20.48
C ALA A 232 -34.32 -12.87 -20.49
N GLU A 233 -35.31 -12.57 -21.33
CA GLU A 233 -35.83 -11.22 -21.54
C GLU A 233 -37.29 -11.11 -21.10
N ASN A 234 -37.49 -10.58 -19.90
CA ASN A 234 -38.80 -10.29 -19.33
C ASN A 234 -39.09 -8.80 -19.41
N TYR A 235 -40.10 -8.39 -20.17
CA TYR A 235 -40.48 -6.98 -20.31
C TYR A 235 -41.99 -6.80 -20.34
N GLY A 236 -42.44 -5.55 -20.28
CA GLY A 236 -43.87 -5.25 -20.22
C GLY A 236 -44.51 -5.69 -18.90
N ASN A 237 -45.65 -6.39 -18.98
CA ASN A 237 -46.48 -6.73 -17.82
C ASN A 237 -46.40 -8.23 -17.45
N ASN A 238 -45.34 -8.94 -17.82
CA ASN A 238 -45.19 -10.34 -17.46
C ASN A 238 -44.65 -10.48 -16.02
N ASP A 239 -45.38 -11.22 -15.19
CA ASP A 239 -45.10 -11.46 -13.77
C ASP A 239 -44.62 -12.91 -13.49
N LYS A 240 -44.23 -13.63 -14.55
CA LYS A 240 -43.80 -15.03 -14.50
C LYS A 240 -42.29 -15.14 -14.75
N PRO A 241 -41.62 -16.11 -14.08
CA PRO A 241 -40.18 -16.20 -14.15
C PRO A 241 -39.67 -16.71 -15.49
N LEU A 242 -38.53 -16.18 -15.92
CA LEU A 242 -37.74 -16.67 -17.06
C LEU A 242 -36.35 -17.06 -16.54
N THR A 243 -35.86 -18.25 -16.87
CA THR A 243 -34.57 -18.74 -16.35
C THR A 243 -33.68 -19.32 -17.44
N VAL A 244 -32.43 -18.86 -17.53
CA VAL A 244 -31.40 -19.46 -18.40
C VAL A 244 -30.23 -19.95 -17.56
N SER A 245 -29.68 -21.11 -17.93
CA SER A 245 -28.52 -21.71 -17.25
C SER A 245 -27.58 -22.35 -18.27
N ASP A 246 -26.33 -21.92 -18.30
CA ASP A 246 -25.35 -22.44 -19.25
C ASP A 246 -24.13 -22.99 -18.51
N ASN A 247 -23.81 -24.27 -18.68
CA ASN A 247 -22.69 -24.88 -17.95
C ASN A 247 -21.33 -24.35 -18.44
N LYS A 248 -21.14 -24.21 -19.76
CA LYS A 248 -19.92 -23.65 -20.35
C LYS A 248 -20.22 -22.69 -21.50
N ILE A 249 -19.57 -21.53 -21.53
CA ILE A 249 -19.61 -20.58 -22.64
C ILE A 249 -18.17 -20.24 -23.04
N SER A 250 -17.86 -20.34 -24.33
CA SER A 250 -16.60 -19.89 -24.91
C SER A 250 -16.88 -19.01 -26.12
N THR A 251 -16.42 -17.77 -26.09
CA THR A 251 -16.58 -16.82 -27.18
C THR A 251 -15.22 -16.29 -27.60
N VAL A 252 -14.87 -16.48 -28.87
CA VAL A 252 -13.64 -15.97 -29.47
C VAL A 252 -14.01 -14.92 -30.51
N ILE A 253 -13.51 -13.70 -30.33
CA ILE A 253 -13.67 -12.58 -31.26
C ILE A 253 -12.31 -12.25 -31.85
N SER A 254 -12.14 -12.59 -33.13
CA SER A 254 -10.90 -12.38 -33.88
C SER A 254 -10.92 -11.11 -34.71
N ASN A 255 -12.11 -10.69 -35.15
CA ASN A 255 -12.36 -9.44 -35.85
C ASN A 255 -13.86 -9.08 -35.76
N GLY A 256 -14.24 -7.96 -36.39
CA GLY A 256 -15.62 -7.49 -36.50
C GLY A 256 -15.77 -6.04 -36.06
N ASP A 257 -16.90 -5.42 -36.39
CA ASP A 257 -17.26 -4.05 -36.04
C ASP A 257 -18.32 -4.02 -34.93
N PHE A 258 -17.90 -3.56 -33.76
CA PHE A 258 -18.73 -3.44 -32.55
C PHE A 258 -19.02 -1.98 -32.20
N THR A 259 -18.74 -1.03 -33.09
CA THR A 259 -18.91 0.41 -32.83
C THR A 259 -20.31 0.78 -32.34
N ASN A 260 -21.33 0.09 -32.87
CA ASN A 260 -22.74 0.28 -32.53
C ASN A 260 -23.26 -0.63 -31.40
N VAL A 261 -22.47 -1.61 -30.94
CA VAL A 261 -22.82 -2.45 -29.78
C VAL A 261 -22.70 -1.61 -28.52
N GLU A 262 -23.71 -1.66 -27.63
CA GLU A 262 -23.69 -0.92 -26.35
C GLU A 262 -22.76 -1.58 -25.32
N THR A 263 -22.84 -2.91 -25.23
CA THR A 263 -22.11 -3.73 -24.27
C THR A 263 -21.90 -5.11 -24.86
N ILE A 264 -20.71 -5.68 -24.63
CA ILE A 264 -20.42 -7.09 -24.92
C ILE A 264 -20.59 -7.88 -23.62
N TYR A 265 -21.50 -8.84 -23.62
CA TYR A 265 -21.69 -9.79 -22.53
C TYR A 265 -21.11 -11.15 -22.95
N GLY A 266 -20.07 -11.62 -22.26
CA GLY A 266 -19.49 -12.95 -22.48
C GLY A 266 -20.40 -14.05 -21.97
N GLY A 267 -21.05 -13.84 -20.82
CA GLY A 267 -21.94 -14.79 -20.18
C GLY A 267 -23.40 -14.69 -20.60
N SER A 268 -24.28 -15.22 -19.75
CA SER A 268 -25.74 -15.22 -19.93
C SER A 268 -26.36 -13.95 -19.37
N VAL A 269 -27.51 -13.53 -19.90
CA VAL A 269 -28.16 -12.26 -19.50
C VAL A 269 -29.58 -12.49 -18.98
N ALA A 270 -29.89 -11.87 -17.84
CA ALA A 270 -31.24 -11.73 -17.31
C ALA A 270 -31.66 -10.27 -17.38
N ASP A 271 -32.68 -9.97 -18.19
CA ASP A 271 -33.24 -8.63 -18.36
C ASP A 271 -34.69 -8.63 -17.86
N GLY A 272 -34.98 -7.77 -16.89
CA GLY A 272 -36.29 -7.63 -16.28
C GLY A 272 -36.49 -8.41 -14.99
N LYS A 273 -37.47 -7.95 -14.21
CA LYS A 273 -37.88 -8.60 -12.95
C LYS A 273 -38.24 -10.07 -13.17
N ASP A 274 -37.92 -10.93 -12.20
CA ASP A 274 -38.19 -12.37 -12.22
C ASP A 274 -37.44 -13.14 -13.33
N SER A 275 -36.54 -12.49 -14.08
CA SER A 275 -35.57 -13.15 -14.96
C SER A 275 -34.34 -13.58 -14.16
N SER A 276 -33.82 -14.77 -14.44
CA SER A 276 -32.57 -15.27 -13.88
C SER A 276 -31.64 -15.86 -14.95
N ALA A 277 -30.35 -15.64 -14.76
CA ALA A 277 -29.29 -16.15 -15.62
C ALA A 277 -28.15 -16.72 -14.78
N SER A 278 -27.64 -17.89 -15.16
CA SER A 278 -26.51 -18.54 -14.48
C SER A 278 -25.54 -19.11 -15.51
N ALA A 279 -24.25 -19.03 -15.21
CA ALA A 279 -23.20 -19.69 -16.00
C ALA A 279 -22.18 -20.40 -15.12
N GLY A 280 -21.80 -21.63 -15.47
CA GLY A 280 -20.73 -22.36 -14.78
C GLY A 280 -19.36 -21.76 -15.11
N TYR A 281 -18.91 -21.91 -16.35
CA TYR A 281 -17.65 -21.35 -16.84
C TYR A 281 -17.84 -20.45 -18.05
N VAL A 282 -17.26 -19.25 -18.03
CA VAL A 282 -17.27 -18.32 -19.17
C VAL A 282 -15.86 -17.93 -19.58
N GLU A 283 -15.51 -18.20 -20.84
CA GLU A 283 -14.28 -17.70 -21.46
C GLU A 283 -14.62 -16.73 -22.59
N LEU A 284 -14.12 -15.50 -22.49
CA LEU A 284 -14.20 -14.49 -23.54
C LEU A 284 -12.79 -14.15 -24.00
N VAL A 285 -12.48 -14.42 -25.27
CA VAL A 285 -11.18 -14.16 -25.88
C VAL A 285 -11.34 -13.11 -26.98
N LEU A 286 -10.68 -11.97 -26.81
CA LEU A 286 -10.61 -10.88 -27.77
C LEU A 286 -9.20 -10.84 -28.35
N THR A 287 -9.07 -11.13 -29.65
CA THR A 287 -7.80 -10.98 -30.37
C THR A 287 -7.85 -9.89 -31.43
N GLY A 288 -9.01 -9.29 -31.69
CA GLY A 288 -9.14 -8.19 -32.65
C GLY A 288 -10.55 -7.62 -32.73
N GLY A 289 -10.75 -6.74 -33.71
CA GLY A 289 -12.03 -6.07 -33.95
C GLY A 289 -12.00 -4.57 -33.66
N ASN A 290 -13.00 -3.86 -34.18
CA ASN A 290 -13.24 -2.45 -33.95
C ASN A 290 -14.12 -2.26 -32.72
N LEU A 291 -13.47 -1.94 -31.60
CA LEU A 291 -14.11 -1.66 -30.31
C LEU A 291 -14.26 -0.15 -30.07
N ASN A 292 -14.18 0.68 -31.11
CA ASN A 292 -14.35 2.13 -30.98
C ASN A 292 -15.82 2.44 -30.75
N PHE A 293 -16.17 2.64 -29.49
CA PHE A 293 -17.55 2.82 -29.09
C PHE A 293 -18.01 4.27 -29.25
N TYR A 294 -18.98 4.52 -30.14
CA TYR A 294 -19.57 5.84 -30.39
C TYR A 294 -21.03 5.91 -29.96
N ASN A 295 -21.49 7.13 -29.60
CA ASN A 295 -22.88 7.44 -29.36
C ASN A 295 -23.54 7.96 -30.65
N ALA A 296 -24.85 8.20 -30.60
CA ALA A 296 -25.63 8.67 -31.76
C ALA A 296 -25.19 10.04 -32.32
N LYS A 297 -24.42 10.84 -31.56
CA LYS A 297 -23.86 12.12 -32.00
C LYS A 297 -22.47 11.97 -32.63
N GLY A 298 -21.95 10.74 -32.70
CA GLY A 298 -20.58 10.47 -33.11
C GLY A 298 -19.55 10.79 -32.03
N ASP A 299 -19.97 11.20 -30.81
CA ASP A 299 -19.05 11.31 -29.69
C ASP A 299 -18.75 9.92 -29.17
N SER A 300 -17.49 9.63 -28.89
CA SER A 300 -17.16 8.36 -28.27
C SER A 300 -17.70 8.27 -26.85
N VAL A 301 -18.15 7.08 -26.47
CA VAL A 301 -18.77 6.80 -25.15
C VAL A 301 -18.08 5.60 -24.51
N ARG A 302 -18.06 5.63 -23.17
CA ARG A 302 -17.54 4.51 -22.38
C ARG A 302 -18.52 3.34 -22.40
N LYS A 303 -18.34 2.45 -23.36
CA LYS A 303 -19.07 1.17 -23.42
C LYS A 303 -18.24 0.06 -22.82
N SER A 304 -18.89 -1.01 -22.36
CA SER A 304 -18.28 -1.96 -21.43
C SER A 304 -18.20 -3.37 -22.01
N ILE A 305 -17.22 -4.12 -21.54
CA ILE A 305 -17.07 -5.56 -21.79
C ILE A 305 -17.18 -6.26 -20.44
N TYR A 306 -18.14 -7.18 -20.31
CA TYR A 306 -18.31 -8.03 -19.14
C TYR A 306 -18.05 -9.46 -19.55
N ALA A 307 -17.05 -10.12 -18.96
CA ALA A 307 -16.83 -11.54 -19.26
C ALA A 307 -17.89 -12.43 -18.61
N GLY A 308 -18.38 -12.08 -17.42
CA GLY A 308 -19.42 -12.85 -16.72
C GLY A 308 -20.85 -12.60 -17.18
N SER A 309 -21.80 -13.23 -16.49
CA SER A 309 -23.25 -13.04 -16.68
C SER A 309 -23.72 -11.65 -16.21
N ALA A 310 -24.86 -11.19 -16.73
CA ALA A 310 -25.35 -9.84 -16.43
C ALA A 310 -26.83 -9.80 -16.02
N ALA A 311 -27.12 -8.94 -15.05
CA ALA A 311 -28.46 -8.61 -14.59
C ALA A 311 -28.84 -7.17 -14.98
N LEU A 312 -29.94 -7.05 -15.71
CA LEU A 312 -30.50 -5.79 -16.22
C LEU A 312 -31.93 -5.63 -15.71
N ASN A 313 -32.36 -4.38 -15.48
CA ASN A 313 -33.76 -4.03 -15.19
C ASN A 313 -34.44 -4.87 -14.09
N GLY A 314 -33.70 -5.23 -13.03
CA GLY A 314 -34.20 -6.02 -11.91
C GLY A 314 -34.11 -7.54 -12.07
N GLY A 315 -33.40 -8.03 -13.09
CA GLY A 315 -33.05 -9.44 -13.22
C GLY A 315 -32.01 -9.89 -12.18
N ASN A 316 -31.73 -11.19 -12.14
CA ASN A 316 -30.70 -11.80 -11.30
C ASN A 316 -29.69 -12.57 -12.16
N ALA A 317 -28.40 -12.41 -11.91
CA ALA A 317 -27.35 -13.09 -12.65
C ALA A 317 -26.28 -13.66 -11.72
N GLN A 318 -25.73 -14.82 -12.08
CA GLN A 318 -24.63 -15.47 -11.36
C GLN A 318 -23.64 -16.12 -12.33
N THR A 319 -22.38 -16.20 -11.91
CA THR A 319 -21.32 -16.90 -12.64
C THR A 319 -20.42 -17.64 -11.67
N GLU A 320 -20.07 -18.91 -11.91
CA GLU A 320 -19.10 -19.59 -11.03
C GLU A 320 -17.66 -19.18 -11.37
N GLN A 321 -17.28 -19.23 -12.64
CA GLN A 321 -15.91 -18.94 -13.08
C GLN A 321 -15.87 -18.14 -14.37
N THR A 322 -14.98 -17.14 -14.44
CA THR A 322 -14.74 -16.39 -15.67
C THR A 322 -13.25 -16.29 -16.03
N LYS A 323 -13.01 -16.20 -17.34
CA LYS A 323 -11.71 -15.88 -17.91
C LYS A 323 -11.87 -14.92 -19.08
N LEU A 324 -11.31 -13.73 -18.94
CA LEU A 324 -11.20 -12.74 -20.01
C LEU A 324 -9.77 -12.74 -20.54
N VAL A 325 -9.60 -12.88 -21.85
CA VAL A 325 -8.31 -12.73 -22.52
C VAL A 325 -8.40 -11.61 -23.54
N ILE A 326 -7.52 -10.62 -23.47
CA ILE A 326 -7.36 -9.57 -24.46
C ILE A 326 -5.92 -9.63 -24.98
N ASP A 327 -5.76 -10.03 -26.23
CA ASP A 327 -4.46 -10.33 -26.81
C ASP A 327 -4.26 -9.56 -28.12
N GLY A 328 -3.41 -8.53 -28.07
CA GLY A 328 -3.10 -7.69 -29.24
C GLY A 328 -2.05 -8.27 -30.18
N SER A 329 -1.56 -9.49 -29.95
CA SER A 329 -0.49 -10.10 -30.76
C SER A 329 -0.84 -10.23 -32.25
N SER A 330 -2.13 -10.37 -32.57
CA SER A 330 -2.61 -10.46 -33.96
C SER A 330 -2.54 -9.13 -34.71
N LYS A 331 -2.46 -8.00 -33.99
CA LYS A 331 -2.61 -6.63 -34.50
C LYS A 331 -3.93 -6.36 -35.24
N ASN A 332 -4.97 -7.16 -34.96
CA ASN A 332 -6.29 -7.04 -35.59
C ASN A 332 -7.24 -6.06 -34.88
N PHE A 333 -6.82 -5.45 -33.77
CA PHE A 333 -7.61 -4.41 -33.15
C PHE A 333 -7.61 -3.14 -33.98
N VAL A 334 -8.80 -2.55 -34.16
CA VAL A 334 -8.96 -1.28 -34.85
C VAL A 334 -9.12 -0.16 -33.83
N GLY A 335 -8.14 0.74 -33.77
CA GLY A 335 -8.13 1.90 -32.86
C GLY A 335 -8.66 3.19 -33.49
N ASN A 336 -8.86 4.22 -32.67
CA ASN A 336 -9.37 5.52 -33.13
C ASN A 336 -8.30 6.26 -33.95
N LYS A 337 -8.58 6.52 -35.24
CA LYS A 337 -7.65 7.22 -36.17
C LYS A 337 -7.18 8.60 -35.68
N ASN A 338 -7.97 9.30 -34.87
CA ASN A 338 -7.62 10.65 -34.41
C ASN A 338 -6.61 10.66 -33.24
N ALA A 339 -6.37 9.52 -32.59
CA ALA A 339 -5.46 9.40 -31.44
C ALA A 339 -4.02 9.03 -31.82
N ASN A 340 -3.75 8.81 -33.12
CA ASN A 340 -2.58 8.04 -33.58
C ASN A 340 -1.30 8.85 -33.88
N ASP A 341 -1.33 10.19 -33.96
CA ASP A 341 -0.13 10.93 -34.38
C ASP A 341 0.64 11.59 -33.22
N ALA A 342 -0.04 11.97 -32.11
CA ALA A 342 0.59 12.69 -31.01
C ALA A 342 1.06 11.78 -29.84
N LEU A 343 0.34 10.69 -29.54
CA LEU A 343 0.62 9.83 -28.37
C LEU A 343 1.16 8.43 -28.71
N ALA A 344 0.88 7.93 -29.91
CA ALA A 344 1.11 6.53 -30.26
C ALA A 344 2.56 6.19 -30.65
N GLY A 345 3.34 7.18 -31.09
CA GLY A 345 4.43 6.89 -32.03
C GLY A 345 3.86 6.34 -33.34
N SER A 346 4.46 6.70 -34.47
CA SER A 346 3.93 6.35 -35.79
C SER A 346 3.70 4.83 -35.95
N GLY A 347 2.44 4.38 -36.03
CA GLY A 347 2.07 3.04 -36.53
C GLY A 347 1.21 2.14 -35.62
N ASN A 348 1.02 2.45 -34.34
CA ASN A 348 0.22 1.62 -33.43
C ASN A 348 -1.20 2.20 -33.21
N GLN A 349 -2.24 1.36 -33.30
CA GLN A 349 -3.62 1.78 -33.13
C GLN A 349 -4.05 1.63 -31.65
N MET A 350 -4.36 2.73 -30.96
CA MET A 350 -4.86 2.67 -29.58
C MET A 350 -6.31 2.22 -29.50
N VAL A 351 -6.60 1.22 -28.66
CA VAL A 351 -7.96 0.75 -28.36
C VAL A 351 -8.44 1.31 -27.03
N TYR A 352 -9.71 1.69 -26.93
CA TYR A 352 -10.31 2.00 -25.64
C TYR A 352 -10.89 0.73 -24.99
N LEU A 353 -10.46 0.43 -23.76
CA LEU A 353 -10.91 -0.74 -23.02
C LEU A 353 -11.55 -0.32 -21.71
N ASN A 354 -12.83 -0.65 -21.53
CA ASN A 354 -13.53 -0.61 -20.25
C ASN A 354 -14.04 -2.02 -19.97
N ALA A 355 -13.22 -2.82 -19.31
CA ALA A 355 -13.35 -4.27 -19.26
C ALA A 355 -13.40 -4.79 -17.82
N PHE A 356 -14.27 -5.77 -17.60
CA PHE A 356 -14.52 -6.40 -16.32
C PHE A 356 -14.41 -7.92 -16.48
N GLY A 357 -13.56 -8.55 -15.68
CA GLY A 357 -13.47 -10.01 -15.61
C GLY A 357 -14.71 -10.65 -15.02
N GLY A 358 -15.44 -9.95 -14.14
CA GLY A 358 -16.72 -10.38 -13.61
C GLY A 358 -17.92 -10.01 -14.49
N GLY A 359 -19.11 -10.07 -13.89
CA GLY A 359 -20.38 -9.74 -14.53
C GLY A 359 -20.87 -8.31 -14.25
N LEU A 360 -21.98 -7.92 -14.87
CA LEU A 360 -22.69 -6.66 -14.56
C LEU A 360 -23.84 -6.96 -13.60
N ASN A 361 -23.80 -6.39 -12.39
CA ASN A 361 -24.75 -6.67 -11.31
C ASN A 361 -24.94 -8.18 -11.05
N SER A 362 -23.91 -8.99 -11.31
CA SER A 362 -23.91 -10.41 -11.00
C SER A 362 -23.88 -10.55 -9.47
N THR A 363 -24.89 -11.18 -8.89
CA THR A 363 -24.98 -11.34 -7.42
C THR A 363 -23.83 -12.18 -6.89
N VAL A 364 -23.35 -13.13 -7.68
CA VAL A 364 -22.17 -13.94 -7.38
C VAL A 364 -21.30 -14.09 -8.62
N THR A 365 -20.00 -13.84 -8.49
CA THR A 365 -18.95 -14.32 -9.40
C THR A 365 -17.94 -15.10 -8.56
N ALA A 366 -18.00 -16.44 -8.53
CA ALA A 366 -17.23 -17.20 -7.54
C ALA A 366 -15.70 -17.18 -7.79
N SER A 367 -15.25 -16.92 -9.01
CA SER A 367 -13.88 -16.52 -9.32
C SER A 367 -13.79 -15.84 -10.70
N SER A 368 -12.82 -14.95 -10.87
CA SER A 368 -12.57 -14.30 -12.16
C SER A 368 -11.09 -14.11 -12.45
N SER A 369 -10.72 -14.24 -13.73
CA SER A 369 -9.36 -14.03 -14.21
C SER A 369 -9.35 -13.17 -15.48
N VAL A 370 -8.39 -12.26 -15.57
CA VAL A 370 -8.18 -11.38 -16.72
C VAL A 370 -6.72 -11.46 -17.16
N LEU A 371 -6.49 -11.71 -18.43
CA LEU A 371 -5.16 -11.67 -19.05
C LEU A 371 -5.16 -10.65 -20.19
N ILE A 372 -4.27 -9.66 -20.10
CA ILE A 372 -4.07 -8.63 -21.11
C ILE A 372 -2.62 -8.70 -21.57
N ARG A 373 -2.38 -8.82 -22.87
CA ARG A 373 -1.01 -8.84 -23.40
C ARG A 373 -0.87 -8.25 -24.79
N ASN A 374 0.29 -7.66 -25.06
CA ASN A 374 0.61 -7.06 -26.36
C ASN A 374 -0.44 -6.02 -26.81
N VAL A 375 -1.04 -5.31 -25.85
CA VAL A 375 -2.11 -4.33 -26.12
C VAL A 375 -1.54 -2.92 -26.05
N PHE A 376 -1.97 -2.08 -26.99
CA PHE A 376 -1.85 -0.63 -26.87
C PHE A 376 -3.23 -0.02 -26.62
N ALA A 377 -3.49 0.44 -25.39
CA ALA A 377 -4.80 0.93 -25.00
C ALA A 377 -4.77 2.34 -24.40
N GLY A 378 -5.81 3.12 -24.66
CA GLY A 378 -5.92 4.52 -24.27
C GLY A 378 -6.90 5.24 -25.16
N PHE A 379 -7.42 6.40 -24.71
CA PHE A 379 -8.46 7.09 -25.47
C PHE A 379 -8.29 8.60 -25.53
N ILE A 380 -8.45 9.15 -26.73
CA ILE A 380 -8.65 10.58 -26.99
C ILE A 380 -10.03 10.72 -27.62
N ASP A 381 -10.90 11.51 -27.00
CA ASP A 381 -12.25 11.76 -27.46
C ASP A 381 -12.32 12.66 -28.69
N THR A 382 -13.49 12.76 -29.31
CA THR A 382 -13.73 13.59 -30.50
C THR A 382 -13.55 15.09 -30.26
N LYS A 383 -13.45 15.52 -29.00
CA LYS A 383 -13.15 16.88 -28.55
C LYS A 383 -11.69 17.01 -28.08
N ASN A 384 -10.85 16.03 -28.44
CA ASN A 384 -9.45 15.89 -28.05
C ASN A 384 -9.23 15.61 -26.54
N GLY A 385 -10.27 15.31 -25.76
CA GLY A 385 -10.14 15.00 -24.34
C GLY A 385 -9.54 13.61 -24.09
N VAL A 386 -8.46 13.54 -23.32
CA VAL A 386 -7.84 12.27 -22.92
C VAL A 386 -8.70 11.53 -21.86
N LYS A 387 -8.90 10.21 -22.03
CA LYS A 387 -9.56 9.32 -21.06
C LYS A 387 -8.75 8.03 -20.88
N LYS A 388 -8.68 7.58 -19.63
CA LYS A 388 -8.06 6.29 -19.28
C LYS A 388 -8.99 5.12 -19.57
N SER A 389 -8.42 4.06 -20.12
CA SER A 389 -9.00 2.71 -20.08
C SER A 389 -9.15 2.28 -18.62
N GLN A 390 -10.16 1.45 -18.33
CA GLN A 390 -10.40 0.93 -16.99
C GLN A 390 -10.52 -0.59 -17.05
N LEU A 391 -9.67 -1.27 -16.30
CA LEU A 391 -9.49 -2.72 -16.38
C LEU A 391 -9.67 -3.30 -14.99
N TYR A 392 -10.71 -4.11 -14.81
CA TYR A 392 -11.08 -4.68 -13.51
C TYR A 392 -11.07 -6.19 -13.58
N ALA A 393 -10.48 -6.86 -12.59
CA ALA A 393 -10.57 -8.31 -12.46
C ALA A 393 -11.99 -8.77 -12.10
N GLY A 394 -12.71 -7.98 -11.29
CA GLY A 394 -14.02 -8.34 -10.73
C GLY A 394 -15.23 -7.80 -11.50
N SER A 395 -16.38 -7.83 -10.84
CA SER A 395 -17.70 -7.42 -11.35
C SER A 395 -17.91 -5.90 -11.32
N ASN A 396 -18.88 -5.41 -12.11
CA ASN A 396 -19.34 -4.02 -12.09
C ASN A 396 -20.72 -3.91 -11.45
N ILE A 397 -20.82 -3.12 -10.39
CA ILE A 397 -22.01 -2.98 -9.57
C ILE A 397 -22.58 -1.57 -9.74
N LYS A 398 -23.79 -1.50 -10.30
CA LYS A 398 -24.53 -0.28 -10.61
C LYS A 398 -25.94 -0.25 -10.01
N SER A 399 -26.33 -1.28 -9.28
CA SER A 399 -27.62 -1.35 -8.61
C SER A 399 -27.46 -1.67 -7.13
N GLN A 400 -28.38 -1.17 -6.32
CA GLN A 400 -28.44 -1.49 -4.90
C GLN A 400 -28.60 -3.00 -4.70
N GLY A 401 -27.82 -3.59 -3.80
CA GLY A 401 -27.91 -5.01 -3.48
C GLY A 401 -26.74 -5.53 -2.66
N ASN A 402 -26.71 -6.84 -2.51
CA ASN A 402 -25.59 -7.58 -1.93
C ASN A 402 -24.93 -8.40 -3.03
N TYR A 403 -23.61 -8.27 -3.15
CA TYR A 403 -22.84 -8.85 -4.23
C TYR A 403 -21.59 -9.51 -3.68
N ARG A 404 -21.16 -10.60 -4.33
CA ARG A 404 -19.98 -11.33 -3.92
C ARG A 404 -19.15 -11.75 -5.13
N ASP A 405 -17.93 -11.23 -5.21
CA ASP A 405 -16.88 -11.86 -5.99
C ASP A 405 -16.09 -12.82 -5.08
N GLY A 406 -15.63 -13.96 -5.59
CA GLY A 406 -14.66 -14.78 -4.88
C GLY A 406 -13.24 -14.28 -5.15
N ASP A 407 -12.33 -15.19 -5.48
CA ASP A 407 -10.95 -14.83 -5.82
C ASP A 407 -10.88 -14.21 -7.22
N THR A 408 -10.10 -13.15 -7.36
CA THR A 408 -10.01 -12.33 -8.57
C THR A 408 -8.56 -12.09 -8.96
N GLN A 409 -8.28 -12.14 -10.27
CA GLN A 409 -6.91 -11.98 -10.78
C GLN A 409 -6.90 -11.17 -12.07
N ILE A 410 -5.97 -10.24 -12.18
CA ILE A 410 -5.64 -9.54 -13.42
C ILE A 410 -4.14 -9.56 -13.69
N GLU A 411 -3.79 -9.92 -14.92
CA GLU A 411 -2.42 -9.92 -15.42
C GLU A 411 -2.30 -9.04 -16.67
N VAL A 412 -1.26 -8.20 -16.69
CA VAL A 412 -0.90 -7.35 -17.81
C VAL A 412 0.55 -7.60 -18.18
N HIS A 413 0.80 -7.94 -19.44
CA HIS A 413 2.15 -8.20 -19.96
C HIS A 413 2.41 -7.43 -21.25
N ASP A 414 3.63 -6.95 -21.45
CA ASP A 414 4.12 -6.45 -22.74
C ASP A 414 3.18 -5.42 -23.40
N SER A 415 2.59 -4.53 -22.60
CA SER A 415 1.52 -3.61 -23.04
C SER A 415 1.84 -2.16 -22.73
N ILE A 416 1.27 -1.24 -23.51
CA ILE A 416 1.34 0.20 -23.26
C ILE A 416 -0.09 0.66 -23.02
N LEU A 417 -0.39 1.15 -21.81
CA LEU A 417 -1.75 1.43 -21.39
C LEU A 417 -1.82 2.82 -20.77
N LEU A 418 -2.64 3.69 -21.35
CA LEU A 418 -3.21 4.83 -20.64
C LEU A 418 -4.44 4.31 -19.86
N ALA A 419 -4.20 3.73 -18.68
CA ALA A 419 -5.21 2.96 -17.96
C ALA A 419 -5.06 2.93 -16.43
N ASP A 420 -6.15 2.57 -15.76
CA ASP A 420 -6.10 1.99 -14.41
C ASP A 420 -6.29 0.46 -14.50
N VAL A 421 -5.47 -0.29 -13.77
CA VAL A 421 -5.54 -1.76 -13.62
C VAL A 421 -5.93 -2.06 -12.17
N LEU A 422 -7.03 -2.79 -11.97
CA LEU A 422 -7.62 -3.02 -10.65
C LEU A 422 -7.87 -4.50 -10.40
N GLY A 423 -7.39 -4.98 -9.26
CA GLY A 423 -7.42 -6.38 -8.85
C GLY A 423 -8.79 -6.89 -8.40
N ALA A 424 -9.79 -6.02 -8.17
CA ALA A 424 -11.15 -6.43 -7.81
C ALA A 424 -12.24 -5.64 -8.57
N GLY A 425 -13.50 -5.73 -8.14
CA GLY A 425 -14.65 -5.13 -8.80
C GLY A 425 -14.80 -3.61 -8.63
N PHE A 426 -15.88 -3.07 -9.20
CA PHE A 426 -16.21 -1.64 -9.18
C PHE A 426 -17.64 -1.41 -8.70
N ILE A 427 -17.81 -0.50 -7.73
CA ILE A 427 -19.12 0.02 -7.33
C ILE A 427 -19.22 1.50 -7.75
N TYR A 428 -20.28 1.85 -8.47
CA TYR A 428 -20.44 3.19 -9.05
C TYR A 428 -21.85 3.73 -8.91
N GLU A 429 -21.98 4.98 -8.43
CA GLU A 429 -23.23 5.76 -8.39
C GLU A 429 -24.43 4.98 -7.83
N THR A 430 -24.21 4.28 -6.72
CA THR A 430 -25.25 3.51 -6.05
C THR A 430 -25.20 3.69 -4.54
N ASP A 431 -26.33 3.44 -3.88
CA ASP A 431 -26.49 3.66 -2.45
C ASP A 431 -26.83 2.35 -1.74
N ASN A 432 -26.45 2.25 -0.46
CA ASN A 432 -26.77 1.11 0.42
C ASN A 432 -26.38 -0.25 -0.19
N THR A 433 -25.21 -0.30 -0.85
CA THR A 433 -24.72 -1.50 -1.52
C THR A 433 -23.65 -2.19 -0.69
N GLN A 434 -23.73 -3.51 -0.62
CA GLN A 434 -22.75 -4.36 0.05
C GLN A 434 -22.03 -5.22 -0.99
N PHE A 435 -20.71 -5.17 -1.00
CA PHE A 435 -19.87 -5.95 -1.91
C PHE A 435 -18.74 -6.61 -1.14
N GLU A 436 -18.61 -7.91 -1.30
CA GLU A 436 -17.51 -8.70 -0.75
C GLU A 436 -16.67 -9.31 -1.88
N SER A 437 -15.36 -9.33 -1.71
CA SER A 437 -14.42 -10.00 -2.60
C SER A 437 -13.44 -10.86 -1.80
N GLY A 438 -13.03 -12.00 -2.36
CA GLY A 438 -12.00 -12.88 -1.83
C GLY A 438 -10.60 -12.28 -1.96
N ASN A 439 -9.63 -13.12 -2.33
CA ASN A 439 -8.27 -12.67 -2.59
C ASN A 439 -8.18 -12.01 -3.97
N ALA A 440 -7.60 -10.82 -4.03
CA ALA A 440 -7.38 -10.07 -5.26
C ALA A 440 -5.89 -10.10 -5.66
N VAL A 441 -5.60 -10.31 -6.94
CA VAL A 441 -4.22 -10.39 -7.46
C VAL A 441 -4.08 -9.48 -8.67
N SER A 442 -3.10 -8.58 -8.63
CA SER A 442 -2.73 -7.68 -9.73
C SER A 442 -1.27 -7.89 -10.11
N ILE A 443 -1.02 -8.37 -11.33
CA ILE A 443 0.33 -8.57 -11.86
C ILE A 443 0.52 -7.71 -13.11
N VAL A 444 1.52 -6.83 -13.10
CA VAL A 444 1.86 -6.01 -14.27
C VAL A 444 3.35 -6.17 -14.56
N LYS A 445 3.67 -6.63 -15.78
CA LYS A 445 5.04 -6.91 -16.21
C LYS A 445 5.37 -6.29 -17.56
N ASN A 446 6.61 -5.81 -17.70
CA ASN A 446 7.18 -5.33 -18.96
C ASN A 446 6.24 -4.36 -19.71
N SER A 447 5.60 -3.45 -18.99
CA SER A 447 4.50 -2.64 -19.52
C SER A 447 4.68 -1.18 -19.16
N ALA A 448 4.05 -0.29 -19.94
CA ALA A 448 3.96 1.13 -19.61
C ALA A 448 2.53 1.49 -19.18
N LEU A 449 2.40 2.19 -18.05
CA LEU A 449 1.13 2.72 -17.54
C LEU A 449 1.14 4.24 -17.58
N ASP A 450 0.79 4.80 -18.73
CA ASP A 450 0.77 6.24 -18.94
C ASP A 450 -0.46 6.90 -18.30
N GLY A 451 -0.34 8.19 -18.02
CA GLY A 451 -1.41 9.03 -17.49
C GLY A 451 -1.48 10.38 -18.22
N TRP A 452 -2.22 11.33 -17.65
CA TRP A 452 -2.34 12.67 -18.25
C TRP A 452 -2.53 13.76 -17.20
N THR A 453 -2.22 15.01 -17.57
CA THR A 453 -2.41 16.20 -16.74
C THR A 453 -3.39 17.19 -17.37
N SER A 454 -4.11 17.92 -16.52
CA SER A 454 -5.03 19.00 -16.90
C SER A 454 -4.84 20.19 -15.99
N GLY A 455 -4.01 21.15 -16.39
CA GLY A 455 -3.63 22.25 -15.50
C GLY A 455 -2.92 21.71 -14.27
N THR A 456 -3.48 21.90 -13.06
CA THR A 456 -2.88 21.40 -11.80
C THR A 456 -3.27 19.97 -11.45
N ASN A 457 -4.20 19.36 -12.18
CA ASN A 457 -4.68 18.01 -11.87
C ASN A 457 -3.88 16.94 -12.61
N ARG A 458 -3.53 15.89 -11.88
CA ARG A 458 -2.77 14.74 -12.38
C ARG A 458 -3.64 13.48 -12.38
N TYR A 459 -3.64 12.74 -13.48
CA TYR A 459 -4.39 11.50 -13.69
C TYR A 459 -3.49 10.40 -14.22
N SER A 460 -2.54 9.99 -13.39
CA SER A 460 -1.55 8.94 -13.67
C SER A 460 -2.16 7.61 -14.09
N GLY A 461 -1.40 6.79 -14.81
CA GLY A 461 -1.68 5.37 -14.96
C GLY A 461 -1.40 4.63 -13.65
N ARG A 462 -2.32 3.76 -13.21
CA ARG A 462 -2.29 3.22 -11.84
C ARG A 462 -2.57 1.73 -11.76
N VAL A 463 -1.91 1.08 -10.82
CA VAL A 463 -2.23 -0.28 -10.38
C VAL A 463 -2.85 -0.25 -9.00
N PHE A 464 -3.98 -0.92 -8.84
CA PHE A 464 -4.62 -1.19 -7.55
C PHE A 464 -4.64 -2.69 -7.30
N GLY A 465 -4.24 -3.12 -6.11
CA GLY A 465 -4.35 -4.53 -5.70
C GLY A 465 -5.78 -4.98 -5.46
N ALA A 466 -6.69 -4.05 -5.17
CA ALA A 466 -8.12 -4.31 -5.00
C ALA A 466 -8.95 -3.51 -6.03
N GLY A 467 -10.18 -3.11 -5.68
CA GLY A 467 -11.15 -2.54 -6.60
C GLY A 467 -11.29 -1.02 -6.53
N ARG A 468 -12.49 -0.54 -6.86
CA ARG A 468 -12.87 0.88 -6.77
C ARG A 468 -14.28 1.02 -6.22
N MET A 469 -14.49 2.05 -5.40
CA MET A 469 -15.81 2.50 -4.99
C MET A 469 -15.90 4.00 -5.25
N GLU A 470 -16.94 4.44 -5.96
CA GLU A 470 -17.07 5.82 -6.39
C GLU A 470 -18.49 6.36 -6.35
N ALA A 471 -18.61 7.59 -5.84
CA ALA A 471 -19.86 8.34 -5.78
C ALA A 471 -21.00 7.57 -5.10
N THR A 472 -20.68 6.74 -4.11
CA THR A 472 -21.67 5.94 -3.37
C THR A 472 -22.10 6.60 -2.08
N THR A 473 -23.29 6.25 -1.58
CA THR A 473 -23.74 6.62 -0.24
C THR A 473 -24.02 5.38 0.60
N LYS A 474 -23.56 5.33 1.86
CA LYS A 474 -23.82 4.23 2.80
C LYS A 474 -23.49 2.84 2.23
N SER A 475 -22.46 2.75 1.41
CA SER A 475 -22.06 1.50 0.78
C SER A 475 -20.80 0.93 1.43
N THR A 476 -20.63 -0.36 1.32
CA THR A 476 -19.52 -1.10 1.92
C THR A 476 -18.89 -2.01 0.87
N MET A 477 -17.57 -1.92 0.76
CA MET A 477 -16.75 -2.82 -0.06
C MET A 477 -15.70 -3.47 0.84
N LEU A 478 -15.77 -4.79 0.99
CA LEU A 478 -14.82 -5.60 1.76
C LEU A 478 -14.04 -6.51 0.81
N VAL A 479 -12.71 -6.47 0.88
CA VAL A 479 -11.83 -7.38 0.13
C VAL A 479 -10.95 -8.14 1.12
N ALA A 480 -10.90 -9.47 1.04
CA ALA A 480 -10.22 -10.28 2.05
C ALA A 480 -8.72 -9.97 2.10
N SER A 481 -8.04 -10.00 0.94
CA SER A 481 -6.65 -9.61 0.81
C SER A 481 -6.32 -9.16 -0.62
N SER A 482 -5.20 -8.48 -0.80
CA SER A 482 -4.66 -8.14 -2.11
C SER A 482 -3.16 -8.42 -2.23
N ASN A 483 -2.76 -8.89 -3.41
CA ASN A 483 -1.36 -9.09 -3.78
C ASN A 483 -1.05 -8.35 -5.08
N VAL A 484 -0.02 -7.50 -5.06
CA VAL A 484 0.43 -6.74 -6.22
C VAL A 484 1.87 -7.11 -6.56
N LEU A 485 2.11 -7.44 -7.83
CA LEU A 485 3.45 -7.61 -8.40
C LEU A 485 3.63 -6.68 -9.58
N VAL A 486 4.61 -5.78 -9.48
CA VAL A 486 5.01 -4.87 -10.55
C VAL A 486 6.46 -5.14 -10.91
N SER A 487 6.73 -5.47 -12.19
CA SER A 487 8.07 -5.80 -12.66
C SER A 487 8.37 -5.18 -14.02
N ASN A 488 9.44 -4.39 -14.11
CA ASN A 488 9.79 -3.61 -15.31
C ASN A 488 8.62 -2.77 -15.83
N VAL A 489 7.98 -1.99 -14.94
CA VAL A 489 6.86 -1.11 -15.30
C VAL A 489 7.28 0.34 -15.21
N ALA A 490 7.00 1.08 -16.27
CA ALA A 490 7.23 2.52 -16.33
C ALA A 490 5.94 3.23 -16.78
N GLY A 491 6.03 4.53 -16.98
CA GLY A 491 4.99 5.31 -17.63
C GLY A 491 5.21 6.79 -17.39
N LYS A 492 4.50 7.63 -18.13
CA LYS A 492 4.63 9.07 -18.08
C LYS A 492 3.26 9.75 -18.08
N ASP A 493 3.21 10.94 -17.50
CA ASP A 493 2.05 11.81 -17.64
C ASP A 493 2.29 12.83 -18.74
N ILE A 494 1.26 13.02 -19.55
CA ILE A 494 1.25 13.92 -20.70
C ILE A 494 0.21 15.02 -20.51
N GLU A 495 0.53 16.27 -20.83
CA GLU A 495 -0.46 17.34 -20.84
C GLU A 495 -1.54 17.04 -21.87
N ASN A 496 -2.78 17.27 -21.46
CA ASN A 496 -3.92 17.11 -22.34
C ASN A 496 -3.71 17.94 -23.61
N LEU A 497 -4.05 17.38 -24.77
CA LEU A 497 -4.15 18.07 -26.07
C LEU A 497 -2.85 18.36 -26.83
N ASP A 498 -1.67 18.40 -26.21
CA ASP A 498 -0.42 18.72 -26.92
C ASP A 498 0.68 17.64 -26.84
N GLY A 499 0.54 16.65 -25.94
CA GLY A 499 1.45 15.51 -25.81
C GLY A 499 2.77 15.81 -25.07
N THR A 500 2.90 17.00 -24.49
CA THR A 500 4.06 17.38 -23.67
C THR A 500 4.14 16.49 -22.44
N VAL A 501 5.32 15.92 -22.15
CA VAL A 501 5.52 15.14 -20.93
C VAL A 501 5.62 16.08 -19.74
N THR A 502 4.70 15.96 -18.78
CA THR A 502 4.67 16.78 -17.56
C THR A 502 5.28 16.06 -16.37
N HIS A 503 5.18 14.73 -16.32
CA HIS A 503 5.80 13.92 -15.27
C HIS A 503 6.40 12.65 -15.86
N ASN A 504 7.63 12.35 -15.48
CA ASN A 504 8.33 11.12 -15.84
C ASN A 504 9.35 10.80 -14.73
N PRO A 505 9.07 9.82 -13.86
CA PRO A 505 8.00 8.83 -13.97
C PRO A 505 6.58 9.35 -13.68
N GLY A 506 5.60 8.71 -14.31
CA GLY A 506 4.17 9.04 -14.24
C GLY A 506 3.34 8.03 -13.44
N SER A 507 3.67 6.73 -13.51
CA SER A 507 2.82 5.66 -12.98
C SER A 507 2.82 5.57 -11.46
N GLN A 508 1.71 5.08 -10.89
CA GLN A 508 1.58 4.87 -9.45
C GLN A 508 1.07 3.45 -9.12
N VAL A 509 1.39 2.98 -7.91
CA VAL A 509 0.98 1.65 -7.40
C VAL A 509 0.33 1.79 -6.03
N PHE A 510 -0.78 1.09 -5.83
CA PHE A 510 -1.51 1.01 -4.56
C PHE A 510 -1.84 -0.44 -4.24
N GLY A 511 -1.50 -0.90 -3.04
CA GLY A 511 -1.82 -2.26 -2.60
C GLY A 511 -3.31 -2.49 -2.38
N ALA A 512 -4.07 -1.48 -1.94
CA ALA A 512 -5.51 -1.60 -1.70
C ALA A 512 -6.36 -1.02 -2.85
N MET A 513 -7.49 -0.38 -2.51
CA MET A 513 -8.50 0.12 -3.46
C MET A 513 -8.55 1.66 -3.54
N GLN A 514 -9.20 2.16 -4.59
CA GLN A 514 -9.58 3.57 -4.70
C GLN A 514 -10.97 3.81 -4.10
N SER A 515 -11.08 4.75 -3.16
CA SER A 515 -12.34 5.30 -2.64
C SER A 515 -12.47 6.77 -3.06
N TYR A 516 -13.45 7.10 -3.91
CA TYR A 516 -13.55 8.44 -4.51
C TYR A 516 -14.94 9.05 -4.37
N GLY A 517 -15.05 10.17 -3.65
CA GLY A 517 -16.29 10.95 -3.52
C GLY A 517 -17.43 10.21 -2.81
N ASN A 518 -17.10 9.17 -2.03
CA ASN A 518 -18.09 8.36 -1.32
C ASN A 518 -18.55 9.06 -0.03
N LYS A 519 -19.81 8.83 0.35
CA LYS A 519 -20.44 9.44 1.52
C LYS A 519 -20.85 8.38 2.54
N ASN A 520 -20.42 8.54 3.79
CA ASN A 520 -20.76 7.62 4.89
C ASN A 520 -20.54 6.14 4.51
N SER A 521 -19.46 5.86 3.77
CA SER A 521 -19.20 4.54 3.18
C SER A 521 -17.90 3.95 3.74
N LEU A 522 -17.77 2.62 3.67
CA LEU A 522 -16.61 1.88 4.14
C LEU A 522 -15.94 1.11 2.99
N SER A 523 -14.67 1.38 2.77
CA SER A 523 -13.78 0.57 1.93
C SER A 523 -12.80 -0.16 2.83
N TYR A 524 -12.73 -1.48 2.79
CA TYR A 524 -11.84 -2.27 3.65
C TYR A 524 -11.10 -3.36 2.89
N VAL A 525 -9.79 -3.49 3.14
CA VAL A 525 -8.97 -4.63 2.70
C VAL A 525 -8.31 -5.28 3.90
N GLY A 526 -8.46 -6.59 4.11
CA GLY A 526 -7.93 -7.25 5.30
C GLY A 526 -6.40 -7.26 5.37
N PHE A 527 -5.72 -7.52 4.26
CA PHE A 527 -4.27 -7.53 4.16
C PHE A 527 -3.81 -7.11 2.75
N THR A 528 -2.75 -6.32 2.65
CA THR A 528 -2.12 -5.96 1.37
C THR A 528 -0.65 -6.39 1.36
N ASN A 529 -0.21 -6.91 0.21
CA ASN A 529 1.17 -7.27 -0.04
C ASN A 529 1.60 -6.77 -1.43
N VAL A 530 2.53 -5.83 -1.48
CA VAL A 530 3.01 -5.19 -2.70
C VAL A 530 4.49 -5.48 -2.90
N ARG A 531 4.84 -6.03 -4.07
CA ARG A 531 6.22 -6.27 -4.48
C ARG A 531 6.51 -5.53 -5.78
N ILE A 532 7.56 -4.71 -5.75
CA ILE A 532 8.04 -3.93 -6.88
C ILE A 532 9.47 -4.35 -7.20
N GLU A 533 9.71 -4.78 -8.43
CA GLU A 533 11.00 -5.33 -8.86
C GLU A 533 11.34 -4.92 -10.30
N GLY A 534 12.54 -5.31 -10.76
CA GLY A 534 12.99 -5.07 -12.12
C GLY A 534 13.69 -3.71 -12.29
N GLU A 535 14.89 -3.74 -12.88
CA GLU A 535 15.74 -2.56 -13.05
C GLU A 535 15.12 -1.46 -13.91
N ASN A 536 14.19 -1.83 -14.81
CA ASN A 536 13.51 -0.88 -15.69
C ASN A 536 12.22 -0.32 -15.08
N THR A 537 11.88 -0.69 -13.85
CA THR A 537 10.73 -0.09 -13.16
C THR A 537 11.01 1.38 -12.86
N SER A 538 10.05 2.25 -13.17
CA SER A 538 10.14 3.69 -12.90
C SER A 538 8.76 4.22 -12.55
N LEU A 539 8.54 4.49 -11.26
CA LEU A 539 7.25 4.89 -10.70
C LEU A 539 7.36 6.25 -10.02
N ALA A 540 6.30 7.03 -10.12
CA ALA A 540 6.19 8.28 -9.37
C ALA A 540 6.05 7.98 -7.87
N GLU A 541 5.15 7.06 -7.54
CA GLU A 541 4.74 6.82 -6.16
C GLU A 541 4.24 5.38 -5.98
N ALA A 542 4.45 4.82 -4.79
CA ALA A 542 4.01 3.49 -4.43
C ALA A 542 3.51 3.43 -2.97
N PHE A 543 2.36 2.78 -2.78
CA PHE A 543 1.66 2.68 -1.50
C PHE A 543 1.31 1.23 -1.19
N GLY A 544 1.59 0.77 0.03
CA GLY A 544 1.11 -0.51 0.53
C GLY A 544 -0.40 -0.53 0.76
N GLY A 545 -0.97 0.62 1.16
CA GLY A 545 -2.42 0.80 1.32
C GLY A 545 -3.14 1.27 0.05
N GLY A 546 -4.25 1.96 0.22
CA GLY A 546 -5.07 2.51 -0.87
C GLY A 546 -5.11 4.03 -0.87
N ILE A 547 -6.05 4.59 -1.64
CA ILE A 547 -6.28 6.04 -1.70
C ILE A 547 -7.74 6.38 -1.44
N ILE A 548 -7.98 7.34 -0.55
CA ILE A 548 -9.27 7.99 -0.37
C ILE A 548 -9.17 9.46 -0.80
N SER A 549 -10.16 9.92 -1.56
CA SER A 549 -10.18 11.27 -2.15
C SER A 549 -11.58 11.69 -2.57
N GLY A 550 -11.71 12.92 -3.10
CA GLY A 550 -12.94 13.48 -3.65
C GLY A 550 -13.67 14.38 -2.65
N THR A 551 -14.16 15.52 -3.13
CA THR A 551 -14.73 16.58 -2.29
C THR A 551 -15.99 16.11 -1.57
N VAL A 552 -15.88 15.85 -0.27
CA VAL A 552 -16.96 15.42 0.62
C VAL A 552 -16.92 16.23 1.91
N LYS A 553 -18.10 16.60 2.41
CA LYS A 553 -18.24 17.36 3.66
C LYS A 553 -17.89 16.50 4.87
N ARG A 554 -17.41 17.14 5.94
CA ARG A 554 -17.03 16.53 7.22
C ARG A 554 -18.10 15.59 7.80
N ASP A 555 -19.38 15.96 7.73
CA ASP A 555 -20.51 15.18 8.27
C ASP A 555 -20.93 14.00 7.38
N GLN A 556 -20.31 13.85 6.22
CA GLN A 556 -20.58 12.80 5.24
C GLN A 556 -19.34 11.95 4.97
N ASN A 557 -18.32 12.08 5.80
CA ASN A 557 -17.01 11.49 5.58
C ASN A 557 -17.06 9.96 5.49
N SER A 558 -16.14 9.39 4.71
CA SER A 558 -16.02 7.94 4.49
C SER A 558 -14.69 7.43 5.03
N THR A 559 -14.59 6.11 5.25
CA THR A 559 -13.38 5.46 5.73
C THR A 559 -12.80 4.52 4.67
N LEU A 560 -11.50 4.66 4.39
CA LEU A 560 -10.69 3.62 3.76
C LEU A 560 -9.83 2.94 4.83
N ALA A 561 -10.02 1.65 5.06
CA ALA A 561 -9.27 0.90 6.06
C ALA A 561 -8.50 -0.28 5.45
N VAL A 562 -7.32 -0.57 5.98
CA VAL A 562 -6.52 -1.75 5.64
C VAL A 562 -6.08 -2.43 6.92
N GLY A 563 -6.31 -3.74 7.07
CA GLY A 563 -5.98 -4.46 8.30
C GLY A 563 -4.48 -4.49 8.59
N ASN A 564 -3.68 -5.03 7.67
CA ASN A 564 -2.22 -4.93 7.69
C ASN A 564 -1.70 -4.65 6.28
N SER A 565 -0.60 -3.89 6.19
CA SER A 565 -0.03 -3.47 4.92
C SER A 565 1.47 -3.69 4.84
N PHE A 566 1.91 -4.27 3.72
CA PHE A 566 3.32 -4.52 3.44
C PHE A 566 3.64 -4.11 1.99
N ILE A 567 4.70 -3.32 1.81
CA ILE A 567 5.26 -2.99 0.51
C ILE A 567 6.79 -3.14 0.51
N GLU A 568 7.32 -3.76 -0.53
CA GLU A 568 8.75 -3.99 -0.75
C GLU A 568 9.17 -3.56 -2.16
N VAL A 569 10.24 -2.77 -2.23
CA VAL A 569 10.92 -2.37 -3.47
C VAL A 569 12.29 -3.04 -3.53
N ASP A 570 12.47 -3.90 -4.52
CA ASP A 570 13.68 -4.70 -4.78
C ASP A 570 14.43 -4.25 -6.06
N GLY A 571 13.95 -3.20 -6.73
CA GLY A 571 14.62 -2.60 -7.89
C GLY A 571 13.78 -1.54 -8.59
N GLY A 572 14.45 -0.72 -9.41
CA GLY A 572 13.84 0.38 -10.16
C GLY A 572 13.89 1.74 -9.46
N ASN A 573 13.46 2.78 -10.16
CA ASN A 573 13.37 4.14 -9.65
C ASN A 573 11.97 4.40 -9.06
N ILE A 574 11.91 4.85 -7.80
CA ILE A 574 10.70 5.41 -7.18
C ILE A 574 11.02 6.86 -6.85
N ASP A 575 10.28 7.79 -7.43
CA ASP A 575 10.65 9.20 -7.37
C ASP A 575 10.19 9.90 -6.09
N GLY A 576 8.87 10.00 -5.85
CA GLY A 576 8.33 10.80 -4.77
C GLY A 576 8.15 10.02 -3.46
N PHE A 577 7.30 9.00 -3.48
CA PHE A 577 6.83 8.36 -2.25
C PHE A 577 6.88 6.83 -2.32
N LEU A 578 7.40 6.23 -1.25
CA LEU A 578 7.21 4.82 -0.90
C LEU A 578 6.56 4.76 0.49
N VAL A 579 5.27 4.45 0.55
CA VAL A 579 4.47 4.55 1.78
C VAL A 579 3.93 3.20 2.18
N GLY A 580 4.14 2.80 3.43
CA GLY A 580 3.60 1.55 3.97
C GLY A 580 2.08 1.58 4.05
N GLY A 581 1.50 2.73 4.40
CA GLY A 581 0.08 2.89 4.70
C GLY A 581 -0.77 3.41 3.55
N ASN A 582 -1.87 4.08 3.91
CA ASN A 582 -2.81 4.67 2.96
C ASN A 582 -2.40 6.08 2.53
N ASN A 583 -3.03 6.57 1.47
CA ASN A 583 -3.05 7.97 1.11
C ASN A 583 -4.45 8.58 1.36
N SER A 584 -4.54 9.51 2.30
CA SER A 584 -5.70 10.39 2.50
C SER A 584 -5.52 11.69 1.69
N ASN A 585 -5.86 11.62 0.40
CA ASN A 585 -5.59 12.68 -0.57
C ASN A 585 -6.72 13.72 -0.59
N TRP A 586 -6.44 14.88 -0.03
CA TRP A 586 -7.27 16.10 0.04
C TRP A 586 -8.61 15.97 0.75
N PHE A 587 -9.22 14.79 0.83
CA PHE A 587 -10.51 14.54 1.48
C PHE A 587 -10.63 13.07 1.88
N GLY A 588 -11.20 12.82 3.05
CA GLY A 588 -11.46 11.47 3.55
C GLY A 588 -10.68 11.14 4.82
N SER A 589 -11.06 10.04 5.45
CA SER A 589 -10.29 9.45 6.55
C SER A 589 -9.81 8.05 6.17
N SER A 590 -8.61 7.70 6.62
CA SER A 590 -8.08 6.35 6.44
C SER A 590 -7.50 5.73 7.71
N VAL A 591 -7.47 4.40 7.75
CA VAL A 591 -6.99 3.62 8.90
C VAL A 591 -6.13 2.46 8.42
N ILE A 592 -4.97 2.25 9.04
CA ILE A 592 -4.32 0.95 9.10
C ILE A 592 -4.72 0.31 10.43
N GLY A 593 -5.55 -0.72 10.39
CA GLY A 593 -6.21 -1.33 11.54
C GLY A 593 -7.22 -2.39 11.11
N LYS A 594 -7.33 -3.46 11.89
CA LYS A 594 -8.23 -4.58 11.59
C LYS A 594 -9.65 -4.19 11.94
N LEU A 595 -10.59 -4.39 11.02
CA LEU A 595 -12.01 -4.20 11.31
C LEU A 595 -12.46 -5.19 12.39
N ASP A 596 -12.93 -4.68 13.53
CA ASP A 596 -13.17 -5.46 14.75
C ASP A 596 -14.20 -4.75 15.62
N ASP A 597 -15.40 -5.32 15.76
CA ASP A 597 -16.50 -4.77 16.57
C ASP A 597 -16.13 -4.59 18.06
N SER A 598 -15.07 -5.23 18.53
CA SER A 598 -14.54 -5.09 19.90
C SER A 598 -13.36 -4.12 20.02
N GLY A 599 -12.90 -3.56 18.90
CA GLY A 599 -11.82 -2.58 18.85
C GLY A 599 -12.15 -1.31 19.62
N THR A 600 -11.13 -0.69 20.23
CA THR A 600 -11.32 0.52 21.05
C THR A 600 -11.29 1.81 20.24
N PHE A 601 -10.73 1.78 19.02
CA PHE A 601 -10.68 2.93 18.14
C PHE A 601 -11.90 2.92 17.21
N GLU A 602 -12.70 3.98 17.26
CA GLU A 602 -13.87 4.14 16.39
C GLU A 602 -13.64 5.28 15.38
N LEU A 603 -13.95 5.02 14.12
CA LEU A 603 -13.97 6.04 13.08
C LEU A 603 -15.18 5.85 12.15
N ASN A 604 -15.98 6.91 12.02
CA ASN A 604 -17.20 6.96 11.19
C ASN A 604 -18.17 5.78 11.48
N GLY A 605 -18.29 5.34 12.75
CA GLY A 605 -19.20 4.26 13.14
C GLY A 605 -18.63 2.85 13.04
N HIS A 606 -17.34 2.70 12.70
CA HIS A 606 -16.65 1.41 12.58
C HIS A 606 -15.53 1.30 13.62
N HIS A 607 -15.39 0.12 14.22
CA HIS A 607 -14.39 -0.15 15.26
C HIS A 607 -13.20 -0.92 14.68
N PHE A 608 -12.01 -0.59 15.19
CA PHE A 608 -10.76 -1.15 14.71
C PHE A 608 -9.83 -1.57 15.86
N SER A 609 -9.15 -2.70 15.67
CA SER A 609 -8.03 -3.16 16.52
C SER A 609 -6.69 -3.03 15.78
N GLU A 610 -5.60 -3.29 16.50
CA GLU A 610 -4.23 -3.07 16.01
C GLU A 610 -3.93 -3.85 14.71
N GLY A 611 -3.41 -3.11 13.74
CA GLY A 611 -2.85 -3.58 12.49
C GLY A 611 -1.34 -3.33 12.42
N SER A 612 -0.81 -3.25 11.20
CA SER A 612 0.58 -2.87 10.95
C SER A 612 0.78 -2.31 9.56
N SER A 613 1.77 -1.43 9.41
CA SER A 613 2.16 -0.80 8.15
C SER A 613 3.68 -0.89 7.99
N THR A 614 4.15 -1.47 6.89
CA THR A 614 5.59 -1.65 6.64
C THR A 614 5.97 -1.26 5.21
N ALA A 615 6.94 -0.36 5.09
CA ALA A 615 7.63 -0.03 3.84
C ALA A 615 9.07 -0.55 3.86
N VAL A 616 9.47 -1.28 2.82
CA VAL A 616 10.81 -1.85 2.69
C VAL A 616 11.48 -1.37 1.40
N LEU A 617 12.66 -0.75 1.52
CA LEU A 617 13.56 -0.45 0.41
C LEU A 617 14.78 -1.38 0.48
N LYS A 618 14.88 -2.31 -0.47
CA LYS A 618 16.03 -3.22 -0.62
C LYS A 618 17.01 -2.77 -1.67
N ASN A 619 16.51 -2.18 -2.76
CA ASN A 619 17.32 -1.69 -3.87
C ASN A 619 16.55 -0.63 -4.67
N GLY A 620 17.23 0.07 -5.57
CA GLY A 620 16.62 1.13 -6.38
C GLY A 620 16.38 2.42 -5.58
N GLY A 621 15.28 3.11 -5.87
CA GLY A 621 14.91 4.38 -5.23
C GLY A 621 15.60 5.61 -5.82
N ASN A 622 15.42 6.76 -5.17
CA ASN A 622 15.95 8.05 -5.61
C ASN A 622 16.53 8.84 -4.42
N ALA A 623 17.84 9.13 -4.47
CA ALA A 623 18.56 9.88 -3.44
C ALA A 623 18.10 11.34 -3.26
N GLU A 624 17.42 11.93 -4.25
CA GLU A 624 17.10 13.36 -4.30
C GLU A 624 15.66 13.68 -3.90
N SER A 625 14.73 12.75 -4.11
CA SER A 625 13.29 13.00 -3.97
C SER A 625 12.54 11.97 -3.14
N LEU A 626 13.04 10.74 -3.01
CA LEU A 626 12.24 9.65 -2.43
C LEU A 626 12.08 9.77 -0.91
N LEU A 627 10.83 9.83 -0.46
CA LEU A 627 10.44 9.67 0.94
C LEU A 627 9.96 8.24 1.18
N VAL A 628 10.66 7.52 2.06
CA VAL A 628 10.23 6.20 2.55
C VAL A 628 9.51 6.36 3.88
N ILE A 629 8.21 6.06 3.90
CA ILE A 629 7.32 6.35 5.03
C ILE A 629 6.71 5.04 5.53
N GLY A 630 6.93 4.71 6.81
CA GLY A 630 6.33 3.54 7.43
C GLY A 630 4.83 3.67 7.61
N GLY A 631 4.35 4.87 7.94
CA GLY A 631 2.95 5.17 8.26
C GLY A 631 2.11 5.47 7.02
N SER A 632 1.11 6.35 7.18
CA SER A 632 0.26 6.82 6.08
C SER A 632 0.67 8.20 5.59
N LEU A 633 0.17 8.60 4.42
CA LEU A 633 0.31 9.94 3.85
C LEU A 633 -1.03 10.67 3.95
N THR A 634 -0.99 11.93 4.39
CA THR A 634 -2.12 12.86 4.26
C THR A 634 -1.61 14.15 3.62
N ASP A 635 -2.02 14.40 2.38
CA ASP A 635 -1.62 15.57 1.60
C ASP A 635 -2.81 16.47 1.25
N TYR A 636 -2.53 17.78 1.19
CA TYR A 636 -3.56 18.76 0.87
C TYR A 636 -2.99 20.04 0.25
N SER A 637 -3.66 20.51 -0.81
CA SER A 637 -3.40 21.80 -1.41
C SER A 637 -4.71 22.45 -1.92
N TYR A 638 -4.70 23.78 -2.04
CA TYR A 638 -5.72 24.64 -2.67
C TYR A 638 -7.09 24.87 -1.99
N TYR A 639 -7.85 23.86 -1.57
CA TYR A 639 -9.31 24.01 -1.32
C TYR A 639 -9.75 24.38 0.12
N THR A 640 -9.38 25.53 0.69
CA THR A 640 -9.51 25.80 2.15
C THR A 640 -10.93 26.06 2.70
N THR A 641 -11.98 25.85 1.91
CA THR A 641 -13.36 26.26 2.23
C THR A 641 -14.44 25.18 2.04
N GLU A 642 -14.06 23.94 1.75
CA GLU A 642 -14.98 22.86 1.38
C GLU A 642 -15.64 22.14 2.59
N GLN A 643 -15.26 22.52 3.81
CA GLN A 643 -15.63 21.87 5.07
C GLN A 643 -15.22 20.39 5.10
N GLY A 644 -14.05 20.07 4.54
CA GLY A 644 -13.52 18.70 4.44
C GLY A 644 -12.81 18.23 5.71
N LYS A 645 -12.70 16.90 5.87
CA LYS A 645 -11.86 16.21 6.86
C LYS A 645 -10.76 15.43 6.15
N ARG A 646 -9.55 15.39 6.74
CA ARG A 646 -8.35 14.75 6.18
C ARG A 646 -7.49 14.16 7.28
N GLU A 647 -7.60 12.87 7.48
CA GLU A 647 -6.86 12.22 8.56
C GLU A 647 -6.49 10.81 8.15
N SER A 648 -5.36 10.35 8.67
CA SER A 648 -4.95 8.96 8.61
C SER A 648 -4.48 8.51 9.98
N TYR A 649 -4.77 7.25 10.30
CA TYR A 649 -4.39 6.61 11.56
C TYR A 649 -3.72 5.28 11.26
N VAL A 650 -2.60 4.99 11.91
CA VAL A 650 -2.03 3.64 12.00
C VAL A 650 -2.20 3.16 13.43
N LEU A 651 -2.94 2.07 13.63
CA LEU A 651 -3.13 1.43 14.93
C LEU A 651 -2.15 0.28 15.03
N GLY A 652 -1.27 0.28 16.04
CA GLY A 652 -0.20 -0.71 16.18
C GLY A 652 1.12 -0.22 15.59
N THR A 653 1.84 -1.11 14.88
CA THR A 653 3.23 -0.84 14.46
C THR A 653 3.31 -0.21 13.07
N SER A 654 4.13 0.85 12.96
CA SER A 654 4.53 1.49 11.71
C SER A 654 6.04 1.31 11.48
N SER A 655 6.48 0.88 10.29
CA SER A 655 7.88 0.52 10.05
C SER A 655 8.40 0.96 8.68
N ALA A 656 9.54 1.66 8.67
CA ALA A 656 10.36 1.92 7.49
C ALA A 656 11.67 1.12 7.58
N ILE A 657 11.91 0.24 6.62
CA ILE A 657 13.08 -0.65 6.61
C ILE A 657 13.89 -0.37 5.36
N ILE A 658 15.16 -0.03 5.54
CA ILE A 658 16.10 0.26 4.47
C ILE A 658 17.27 -0.70 4.59
N SER A 659 17.36 -1.63 3.65
CA SER A 659 18.45 -2.62 3.57
C SER A 659 19.38 -2.39 2.38
N GLY A 660 18.98 -1.52 1.45
CA GLY A 660 19.77 -1.06 0.32
C GLY A 660 19.04 0.06 -0.43
N GLY A 661 19.48 0.36 -1.65
CA GLY A 661 18.91 1.44 -2.47
C GLY A 661 19.26 2.85 -1.96
N GLU A 662 18.57 3.85 -2.52
CA GLU A 662 18.76 5.27 -2.23
C GLU A 662 17.43 5.95 -1.92
N ALA A 663 17.41 6.79 -0.89
CA ALA A 663 16.27 7.65 -0.56
C ALA A 663 16.76 9.03 -0.09
N TYR A 664 15.87 10.02 -0.16
CA TYR A 664 16.12 11.34 0.41
C TYR A 664 15.87 11.32 1.92
N VAL A 665 14.69 10.83 2.34
CA VAL A 665 14.26 10.80 3.75
C VAL A 665 13.61 9.45 4.09
N ALA A 666 13.81 8.99 5.32
CA ALA A 666 13.09 7.85 5.89
C ALA A 666 12.31 8.26 7.14
N VAL A 667 11.05 7.85 7.26
CA VAL A 667 10.13 8.23 8.34
C VAL A 667 9.49 6.99 8.95
N GLY A 668 9.61 6.81 10.27
CA GLY A 668 8.99 5.68 10.98
C GLY A 668 7.48 5.84 11.15
N GLY A 669 7.01 7.07 11.39
CA GLY A 669 5.59 7.44 11.51
C GLY A 669 4.93 7.79 10.18
N GLY A 670 3.87 8.60 10.25
CA GLY A 670 3.17 9.14 9.08
C GLY A 670 3.81 10.43 8.54
N TYR A 671 3.43 10.82 7.31
CA TYR A 671 3.77 12.11 6.71
C TYR A 671 2.49 12.92 6.48
N SER A 672 2.46 14.15 7.00
CA SER A 672 1.34 15.07 6.83
C SER A 672 1.83 16.39 6.24
N THR A 673 1.24 16.80 5.12
CA THR A 673 1.69 17.99 4.39
C THR A 673 0.54 18.88 3.94
N PHE A 674 0.72 20.19 4.14
CA PHE A 674 -0.11 21.23 3.55
C PHE A 674 0.76 22.23 2.79
N TYR A 675 0.50 22.37 1.49
CA TYR A 675 1.23 23.30 0.65
C TYR A 675 0.30 24.16 -0.19
N MET A 676 0.47 25.48 -0.06
CA MET A 676 -0.09 26.48 -0.96
C MET A 676 0.95 27.59 -1.21
N GLU A 677 1.17 27.93 -2.48
CA GLU A 677 2.08 29.00 -2.90
C GLU A 677 1.58 30.40 -2.50
N LYS A 678 0.26 30.59 -2.49
CA LYS A 678 -0.38 31.88 -2.18
C LYS A 678 -0.85 31.90 -0.73
N PRO A 679 -0.68 33.01 0.00
CA PRO A 679 -1.27 33.17 1.32
C PRO A 679 -2.79 32.97 1.26
N ILE A 680 -3.34 32.32 2.29
CA ILE A 680 -4.78 32.14 2.39
C ILE A 680 -5.44 33.50 2.65
N THR A 681 -6.34 33.92 1.77
CA THR A 681 -7.11 35.16 1.93
C THR A 681 -8.60 34.82 2.08
N GLY A 682 -9.11 34.74 3.32
CA GLY A 682 -10.52 34.45 3.60
C GLY A 682 -10.72 33.63 4.87
N GLU A 683 -11.97 33.24 5.15
CA GLU A 683 -12.30 32.28 6.22
C GLU A 683 -11.84 30.87 5.83
N ILE A 684 -11.27 30.14 6.79
CA ILE A 684 -10.86 28.75 6.66
C ILE A 684 -11.86 27.90 7.42
N ASN A 685 -12.48 26.95 6.73
CA ASN A 685 -13.51 26.06 7.30
C ASN A 685 -13.12 24.58 7.26
N ASP A 686 -11.89 24.29 6.83
CA ASP A 686 -11.33 22.97 6.61
C ASP A 686 -10.42 22.55 7.77
N ASP A 687 -10.37 21.25 8.07
CA ASP A 687 -9.40 20.73 9.03
C ASP A 687 -8.01 20.61 8.38
N ALA A 688 -6.98 20.85 9.18
CA ALA A 688 -5.59 20.58 8.80
C ALA A 688 -5.36 19.09 8.55
N PRO A 689 -4.44 18.73 7.63
CA PRO A 689 -4.11 17.33 7.42
C PRO A 689 -3.48 16.73 8.68
N VAL A 690 -3.84 15.48 8.96
CA VAL A 690 -3.34 14.71 10.11
C VAL A 690 -2.89 13.32 9.64
N SER A 691 -1.74 12.85 10.10
CA SER A 691 -1.28 11.48 9.92
C SER A 691 -0.67 10.93 11.21
N ASN A 692 -1.48 10.21 11.99
CA ASN A 692 -1.10 9.77 13.33
C ASN A 692 -0.78 8.28 13.38
N VAL A 693 0.12 7.91 14.28
CA VAL A 693 0.35 6.54 14.72
C VAL A 693 -0.10 6.42 16.17
N GLN A 694 -0.96 5.44 16.48
CA GLN A 694 -1.32 5.02 17.83
C GLN A 694 -0.66 3.67 18.07
N GLY A 695 0.53 3.70 18.66
CA GLY A 695 1.43 2.56 18.77
C GLY A 695 2.87 2.93 18.43
N GLU A 696 3.68 1.91 18.14
CA GLU A 696 5.13 2.05 17.97
C GLU A 696 5.52 2.39 16.52
N THR A 697 6.61 3.15 16.39
CA THR A 697 7.26 3.42 15.10
C THR A 697 8.67 2.85 15.08
N ARG A 698 9.09 2.34 13.92
CA ARG A 698 10.43 1.76 13.73
C ARG A 698 11.06 2.22 12.43
N VAL A 699 12.32 2.64 12.51
CA VAL A 699 13.18 2.80 11.34
C VAL A 699 14.39 1.89 11.49
N VAL A 700 14.62 1.00 10.52
CA VAL A 700 15.75 0.07 10.53
C VAL A 700 16.59 0.28 9.29
N ILE A 701 17.84 0.70 9.48
CA ILE A 701 18.81 0.91 8.41
C ILE A 701 19.91 -0.15 8.54
N SER A 702 19.96 -1.09 7.59
CA SER A 702 21.01 -2.11 7.49
C SER A 702 21.92 -1.90 6.28
N GLY A 703 21.52 -1.03 5.34
CA GLY A 703 22.28 -0.68 4.15
C GLY A 703 21.67 0.52 3.42
N GLY A 704 22.14 0.80 2.22
CA GLY A 704 21.62 1.89 1.37
C GLY A 704 22.13 3.28 1.74
N LYS A 705 21.56 4.31 1.09
CA LYS A 705 21.90 5.72 1.28
C LYS A 705 20.64 6.54 1.58
N ILE A 706 20.66 7.27 2.70
CA ILE A 706 19.68 8.30 3.03
C ILE A 706 20.38 9.66 2.94
N SER A 707 20.07 10.42 1.89
CA SER A 707 20.81 11.65 1.59
C SER A 707 20.54 12.80 2.56
N GLU A 708 19.38 12.81 3.22
CA GLU A 708 18.97 13.90 4.11
C GLU A 708 18.76 13.42 5.55
N THR A 709 17.60 12.85 5.88
CA THR A 709 17.26 12.60 7.30
C THR A 709 16.53 11.28 7.51
N VAL A 710 16.91 10.58 8.59
CA VAL A 710 16.12 9.50 9.19
C VAL A 710 15.32 10.08 10.36
N ILE A 711 14.01 9.85 10.39
CA ILE A 711 13.08 10.38 11.40
C ILE A 711 12.36 9.20 12.05
N GLY A 712 12.53 9.02 13.37
CA GLY A 712 11.89 7.95 14.12
C GLY A 712 10.37 8.11 14.23
N GLY A 713 9.92 9.32 14.54
CA GLY A 713 8.51 9.68 14.65
C GLY A 713 7.84 10.06 13.32
N GLY A 714 6.83 10.94 13.39
CA GLY A 714 6.16 11.48 12.20
C GLY A 714 6.87 12.69 11.58
N PHE A 715 6.54 12.98 10.33
CA PHE A 715 6.98 14.20 9.64
C PHE A 715 5.75 15.07 9.31
N ALA A 716 5.70 16.29 9.83
CA ALA A 716 4.66 17.26 9.54
C ALA A 716 5.24 18.48 8.82
N GLU A 717 4.57 18.93 7.76
CA GLU A 717 4.98 20.10 6.99
C GLU A 717 3.79 21.01 6.67
N THR A 718 3.96 22.32 6.85
CA THR A 718 2.96 23.31 6.43
C THR A 718 3.57 24.59 5.91
N SER A 719 3.03 25.15 4.83
CA SER A 719 3.42 26.48 4.35
C SER A 719 2.62 27.63 4.96
N ASN A 720 1.54 27.36 5.70
CA ASN A 720 0.64 28.39 6.26
C ASN A 720 0.25 28.09 7.71
N ALA A 721 0.24 29.12 8.56
CA ALA A 721 0.04 28.97 10.00
C ALA A 721 -1.36 28.47 10.37
N GLU A 722 -2.37 28.81 9.57
CA GLU A 722 -3.76 28.46 9.79
C GLU A 722 -4.06 26.97 9.54
N MET A 723 -3.15 26.29 8.83
CA MET A 723 -3.26 24.89 8.42
C MET A 723 -2.15 24.08 9.08
N ALA A 724 -2.24 23.95 10.40
CA ALA A 724 -1.26 23.25 11.24
C ALA A 724 -1.26 21.73 10.97
N SER A 725 -0.49 21.28 9.97
CA SER A 725 -0.30 19.85 9.68
C SER A 725 0.22 19.10 10.91
N LYS A 726 -0.26 17.87 11.11
CA LYS A 726 0.11 17.06 12.29
C LYS A 726 0.53 15.65 11.91
N ALA A 727 1.65 15.20 12.47
CA ALA A 727 2.13 13.84 12.33
C ALA A 727 2.57 13.29 13.71
N LEU A 728 1.59 12.86 14.50
CA LEU A 728 1.81 12.49 15.91
C LEU A 728 2.09 11.00 16.07
N VAL A 729 2.88 10.66 17.09
CA VAL A 729 3.07 9.27 17.54
C VAL A 729 2.61 9.16 18.99
N ASP A 730 1.52 8.43 19.21
CA ASP A 730 1.05 8.05 20.53
C ASP A 730 1.63 6.69 20.92
N GLY A 731 2.90 6.69 21.30
CA GLY A 731 3.71 5.49 21.56
C GLY A 731 5.21 5.78 21.40
N ASP A 732 6.00 4.70 21.35
CA ASP A 732 7.46 4.78 21.32
C ASP A 732 8.00 4.86 19.88
N THR A 733 9.20 5.45 19.74
CA THR A 733 9.96 5.46 18.50
C THR A 733 11.28 4.69 18.66
N TYR A 734 11.64 3.96 17.60
CA TYR A 734 12.88 3.18 17.56
C TYR A 734 13.61 3.38 16.23
N VAL A 735 14.85 3.85 16.28
CA VAL A 735 15.75 3.96 15.13
C VAL A 735 16.96 3.06 15.34
N LEU A 736 17.16 2.09 14.45
CA LEU A 736 18.35 1.24 14.43
C LEU A 736 19.18 1.52 13.18
N VAL A 737 20.42 1.94 13.38
CA VAL A 737 21.42 2.09 12.32
C VAL A 737 22.48 1.01 12.47
N ALA A 738 22.35 -0.06 11.69
CA ALA A 738 23.32 -1.16 11.61
C ALA A 738 24.26 -1.02 10.41
N GLY A 739 23.90 -0.22 9.40
CA GLY A 739 24.70 -0.01 8.19
C GLY A 739 24.25 1.21 7.39
N GLY A 740 24.73 1.32 6.14
CA GLY A 740 24.36 2.39 5.21
C GLY A 740 25.06 3.74 5.45
N SER A 741 24.68 4.72 4.64
CA SER A 741 25.16 6.10 4.71
C SER A 741 24.00 7.06 4.94
N ILE A 742 24.04 7.80 6.04
CA ILE A 742 22.98 8.72 6.47
C ILE A 742 23.58 10.10 6.68
N LYS A 743 22.85 11.16 6.36
CA LYS A 743 23.23 12.51 6.77
C LYS A 743 22.79 12.77 8.22
N ASP A 744 21.51 12.97 8.50
CA ASP A 744 21.00 13.30 9.84
C ASP A 744 20.09 12.19 10.41
N VAL A 745 20.02 12.09 11.75
CA VAL A 745 19.11 11.17 12.47
C VAL A 745 18.32 11.93 13.53
N VAL A 746 17.00 11.76 13.55
CA VAL A 746 16.07 12.33 14.53
C VAL A 746 15.31 11.20 15.19
N GLY A 747 15.35 11.11 16.52
CA GLY A 747 14.67 10.07 17.28
C GLY A 747 13.16 10.32 17.41
N GLY A 748 12.77 11.56 17.66
CA GLY A 748 11.37 12.02 17.68
C GLY A 748 10.82 12.31 16.28
N GLY A 749 9.82 13.20 16.20
CA GLY A 749 9.29 13.69 14.92
C GLY A 749 10.00 14.91 14.37
N LEU A 750 9.68 15.27 13.13
CA LEU A 750 10.14 16.50 12.47
C LEU A 750 8.94 17.37 12.09
N ALA A 751 8.94 18.63 12.53
CA ALA A 751 7.93 19.62 12.19
C ALA A 751 8.54 20.76 11.37
N SER A 752 8.08 20.95 10.14
CA SER A 752 8.54 21.99 9.21
C SER A 752 7.43 23.02 8.95
N GLY A 753 7.71 24.29 9.23
CA GLY A 753 6.80 25.40 8.99
C GLY A 753 6.14 25.96 10.25
N PRO A 754 5.39 27.07 10.12
CA PRO A 754 5.08 27.98 11.22
C PRO A 754 4.33 27.34 12.40
N THR A 755 3.48 26.35 12.14
CA THR A 755 2.59 25.72 13.15
C THR A 755 2.54 24.19 13.03
N ALA A 756 3.48 23.57 12.31
CA ALA A 756 3.53 22.12 12.17
C ALA A 756 3.78 21.42 13.53
N VAL A 757 3.20 20.23 13.71
CA VAL A 757 3.32 19.45 14.96
C VAL A 757 3.67 18.00 14.69
N ALA A 758 4.75 17.51 15.30
CA ALA A 758 5.25 16.13 15.17
C ALA A 758 5.72 15.57 16.52
N ASP A 759 4.85 15.63 17.53
CA ASP A 759 5.17 15.17 18.89
C ASP A 759 5.06 13.64 19.04
N VAL A 760 5.84 13.12 20.00
CA VAL A 760 5.88 11.73 20.44
C VAL A 760 5.49 11.66 21.91
N SER A 761 4.47 10.88 22.27
CA SER A 761 4.02 10.74 23.66
C SER A 761 4.88 9.77 24.48
N GLY A 762 5.46 8.75 23.83
CA GLY A 762 6.31 7.75 24.46
C GLY A 762 7.80 8.10 24.44
N ASP A 763 8.62 7.05 24.52
CA ASP A 763 10.08 7.12 24.54
C ASP A 763 10.68 7.12 23.12
N SER A 764 11.82 7.79 22.97
CA SER A 764 12.64 7.79 21.74
C SER A 764 13.93 7.00 21.95
N ASN A 765 14.19 6.03 21.08
CA ASN A 765 15.36 5.17 21.18
C ASN A 765 16.14 5.12 19.85
N ILE A 766 17.35 5.66 19.84
CA ILE A 766 18.29 5.59 18.72
C ILE A 766 19.42 4.63 19.10
N VAL A 767 19.66 3.62 18.26
CA VAL A 767 20.73 2.63 18.42
C VAL A 767 21.64 2.67 17.20
N ILE A 768 22.92 2.98 17.42
CA ILE A 768 23.96 3.03 16.40
C ILE A 768 24.88 1.82 16.58
N ALA A 769 24.72 0.83 15.72
CA ALA A 769 25.51 -0.39 15.69
C ALA A 769 26.57 -0.39 14.57
N GLY A 770 26.38 0.42 13.53
CA GLY A 770 27.30 0.53 12.40
C GLY A 770 26.93 1.66 11.44
N GLY A 771 27.39 1.55 10.18
CA GLY A 771 27.13 2.54 9.13
C GLY A 771 27.97 3.81 9.23
N SER A 772 27.58 4.83 8.48
CA SER A 772 28.19 6.17 8.53
C SER A 772 27.12 7.25 8.64
N ILE A 773 27.36 8.21 9.54
CA ILE A 773 26.50 9.37 9.75
C ILE A 773 27.36 10.61 9.55
N SER A 774 27.07 11.41 8.51
CA SER A 774 27.89 12.58 8.17
C SER A 774 27.43 13.87 8.83
N GLY A 775 26.17 13.93 9.27
CA GLY A 775 25.53 15.06 9.93
C GLY A 775 25.31 14.81 11.42
N ASN A 776 24.18 15.27 11.94
CA ASN A 776 23.87 15.34 13.37
C ASN A 776 22.87 14.28 13.80
N ILE A 777 22.82 14.04 15.11
CA ILE A 777 21.85 13.15 15.76
C ILE A 777 21.05 13.97 16.78
N TYR A 778 19.72 13.88 16.71
CA TYR A 778 18.80 14.53 17.63
C TYR A 778 18.05 13.46 18.43
N ALA A 779 18.22 13.45 19.75
CA ALA A 779 17.57 12.47 20.62
C ALA A 779 16.05 12.67 20.68
N GLY A 780 15.62 13.95 20.76
CA GLY A 780 14.24 14.38 20.71
C GLY A 780 13.72 14.62 19.28
N GLY A 781 12.75 15.53 19.14
CA GLY A 781 12.25 15.99 17.83
C GLY A 781 12.94 17.26 17.33
N VAL A 782 12.68 17.62 16.07
CA VAL A 782 13.27 18.80 15.40
C VAL A 782 12.17 19.69 14.83
N VAL A 783 12.25 21.00 15.10
CA VAL A 783 11.41 22.03 14.48
C VAL A 783 12.24 22.84 13.48
N GLN A 784 11.76 22.96 12.26
CA GLN A 784 12.37 23.76 11.19
C GLN A 784 11.40 24.85 10.73
N ASN A 785 11.89 26.07 10.53
CA ASN A 785 11.07 27.20 10.04
C ASN A 785 9.79 27.45 10.87
N GLY A 786 9.79 27.07 12.15
CA GLY A 786 8.64 27.14 13.03
C GLY A 786 8.54 28.47 13.79
N THR A 787 7.31 28.78 14.22
CA THR A 787 7.07 29.78 15.27
C THR A 787 7.02 29.09 16.63
N GLU A 788 6.76 29.84 17.72
CA GLU A 788 6.55 29.26 19.06
C GLU A 788 5.37 28.27 19.13
N ALA A 789 4.48 28.27 18.13
CA ALA A 789 3.36 27.33 18.03
C ALA A 789 3.72 26.00 17.35
N ALA A 790 4.84 25.91 16.63
CA ALA A 790 5.32 24.64 16.07
C ALA A 790 5.94 23.77 17.17
N SER A 791 5.80 22.45 17.07
CA SER A 791 6.30 21.53 18.09
C SER A 791 6.77 20.20 17.51
N ALA A 792 7.88 19.71 18.04
CA ALA A 792 8.37 18.35 17.83
C ALA A 792 9.10 17.90 19.09
N LYS A 793 8.35 17.37 20.06
CA LYS A 793 8.85 16.97 21.38
C LYS A 793 8.68 15.48 21.62
N VAL A 794 9.57 14.94 22.45
CA VAL A 794 9.42 13.62 23.07
C VAL A 794 8.98 13.82 24.51
N GLN A 795 7.76 13.40 24.85
CA GLN A 795 7.23 13.54 26.22
C GLN A 795 7.85 12.51 27.18
N GLY A 796 8.18 11.32 26.68
CA GLY A 796 8.93 10.31 27.41
C GLY A 796 10.43 10.62 27.51
N ASN A 797 11.21 9.56 27.67
CA ASN A 797 12.66 9.60 27.68
C ASN A 797 13.22 9.59 26.25
N ALA A 798 14.44 10.07 26.07
CA ALA A 798 15.17 9.88 24.83
C ALA A 798 16.55 9.28 25.10
N LYS A 799 16.92 8.26 24.35
CA LYS A 799 18.21 7.58 24.49
C LYS A 799 18.90 7.41 23.14
N VAL A 800 20.15 7.86 23.05
CA VAL A 800 21.04 7.58 21.92
C VAL A 800 22.13 6.63 22.40
N THR A 801 22.27 5.46 21.78
CA THR A 801 23.23 4.43 22.20
C THR A 801 24.20 4.11 21.07
N PHE A 802 25.50 4.24 21.32
CA PHE A 802 26.56 3.73 20.45
C PHE A 802 27.01 2.35 20.92
N LEU A 803 26.80 1.33 20.10
CA LEU A 803 27.30 -0.03 20.36
C LEU A 803 28.71 -0.25 19.83
N SER A 804 29.15 0.58 18.88
CA SER A 804 30.48 0.53 18.27
C SER A 804 30.99 1.93 17.93
N ASP A 805 32.31 2.07 17.78
CA ASP A 805 32.92 3.29 17.26
C ASP A 805 32.80 3.31 15.72
N ILE A 806 31.95 4.21 15.21
CA ILE A 806 31.74 4.42 13.78
C ILE A 806 32.56 5.61 13.24
N GLY A 807 33.45 6.20 14.05
CA GLY A 807 34.19 7.41 13.70
C GLY A 807 33.29 8.63 13.52
N PHE A 808 32.18 8.70 14.27
CA PHE A 808 31.23 9.80 14.22
C PHE A 808 31.89 11.13 14.62
N LYS A 809 31.67 12.18 13.82
CA LYS A 809 32.24 13.53 14.02
C LYS A 809 31.18 14.63 14.11
N GLY A 810 29.90 14.26 14.01
CA GLY A 810 28.79 15.21 14.07
C GLY A 810 28.51 15.69 15.49
N HIS A 811 27.40 16.41 15.62
CA HIS A 811 26.88 16.86 16.90
C HIS A 811 25.67 16.01 17.33
N ILE A 812 25.56 15.74 18.63
CA ILE A 812 24.41 15.05 19.23
C ILE A 812 23.66 16.01 20.15
N ASP A 813 22.38 16.24 19.88
CA ASP A 813 21.54 17.15 20.64
C ASP A 813 20.51 16.36 21.49
N GLY A 814 20.56 16.56 22.81
CA GLY A 814 19.64 15.98 23.81
C GLY A 814 18.39 16.83 24.11
N SER A 815 18.18 17.94 23.39
CA SER A 815 17.05 18.86 23.57
C SER A 815 15.71 18.29 23.05
N ASN A 816 14.62 19.05 23.26
CA ASN A 816 13.24 18.67 22.90
C ASN A 816 12.74 17.36 23.52
N VAL A 817 13.22 17.05 24.72
CA VAL A 817 12.78 15.92 25.56
C VAL A 817 12.19 16.48 26.85
N GLU A 818 10.99 16.06 27.24
CA GLU A 818 10.36 16.55 28.47
C GLU A 818 10.89 15.84 29.71
N ASN A 819 11.15 14.53 29.62
CA ASN A 819 11.74 13.74 30.69
C ASN A 819 13.28 13.68 30.56
N THR A 820 13.86 12.48 30.55
CA THR A 820 15.31 12.28 30.63
C THR A 820 15.92 12.03 29.25
N SER A 821 16.92 12.83 28.87
CA SER A 821 17.79 12.57 27.71
C SER A 821 19.09 11.87 28.13
N THR A 822 19.40 10.73 27.50
CA THR A 822 20.59 9.90 27.81
C THR A 822 21.44 9.68 26.56
N LEU A 823 22.73 9.99 26.65
CA LEU A 823 23.74 9.53 25.70
C LEU A 823 24.44 8.31 26.29
N ALA A 824 24.47 7.21 25.55
CA ALA A 824 24.96 5.92 26.03
C ALA A 824 26.05 5.31 25.14
N PHE A 825 27.01 4.63 25.78
CA PHE A 825 28.11 3.92 25.13
C PHE A 825 28.17 2.46 25.63
N GLY A 826 27.90 1.53 24.72
CA GLY A 826 27.74 0.10 24.99
C GLY A 826 26.43 -0.24 25.68
N ASP A 827 26.14 -1.54 25.76
CA ASP A 827 25.00 -2.12 26.47
C ASP A 827 25.41 -3.40 27.22
N GLU A 828 24.46 -4.28 27.55
CA GLU A 828 24.74 -5.54 28.24
C GLU A 828 25.53 -6.55 27.38
N GLU A 829 25.36 -6.49 26.06
CA GLU A 829 25.92 -7.45 25.10
C GLU A 829 27.14 -6.90 24.35
N ASN A 830 27.20 -5.58 24.16
CA ASN A 830 28.15 -4.87 23.30
C ASN A 830 28.97 -3.88 24.12
N ARG A 831 30.30 -4.02 24.05
CA ARG A 831 31.22 -3.11 24.74
C ARG A 831 31.72 -2.03 23.79
N PHE A 832 31.49 -0.77 24.13
CA PHE A 832 32.10 0.36 23.43
C PHE A 832 33.51 0.61 23.98
N ASN A 833 34.52 0.59 23.13
CA ASN A 833 35.91 0.89 23.51
C ASN A 833 36.56 1.73 22.40
N GLY A 834 36.60 3.04 22.58
CA GLY A 834 37.14 3.93 21.55
C GLY A 834 37.09 5.40 21.89
N LYS A 835 37.62 6.20 20.96
CA LYS A 835 37.61 7.66 21.04
C LYS A 835 36.40 8.19 20.30
N PHE A 836 35.50 8.85 21.01
CA PHE A 836 34.36 9.52 20.41
C PHE A 836 34.79 10.90 19.92
N ALA A 837 34.84 11.06 18.60
CA ALA A 837 35.29 12.29 17.93
C ALA A 837 34.17 13.32 17.71
N GLY A 838 32.92 12.99 18.09
CA GLY A 838 31.77 13.88 17.98
C GLY A 838 31.68 14.85 19.16
N SER A 839 30.68 15.73 19.08
CA SER A 839 30.31 16.64 20.19
C SER A 839 28.87 16.37 20.63
N PHE A 840 28.49 16.78 21.85
CA PHE A 840 27.12 16.62 22.35
C PHE A 840 26.70 17.73 23.31
N SER A 841 25.40 18.02 23.38
CA SER A 841 24.81 19.02 24.29
C SER A 841 23.43 18.65 24.81
N GLU A 842 22.98 19.33 25.88
CA GLU A 842 21.61 19.26 26.42
C GLU A 842 21.16 17.86 26.89
N PHE A 843 22.11 17.05 27.37
CA PHE A 843 21.82 15.74 27.96
C PHE A 843 21.61 15.80 29.47
N ASN A 844 20.64 15.05 29.98
CA ASN A 844 20.52 14.80 31.42
C ASN A 844 21.57 13.81 31.92
N GLU A 845 21.83 12.77 31.12
CA GLU A 845 22.68 11.65 31.50
C GLU A 845 23.69 11.27 30.41
N LEU A 846 24.89 10.90 30.86
CA LEU A 846 25.89 10.17 30.09
C LEU A 846 26.09 8.80 30.77
N SER A 847 25.86 7.72 30.03
CA SER A 847 25.90 6.36 30.56
C SER A 847 26.85 5.47 29.78
N VAL A 848 27.92 5.01 30.43
CA VAL A 848 28.86 4.04 29.85
C VAL A 848 28.61 2.68 30.48
N SER A 849 28.32 1.67 29.66
CA SER A 849 27.98 0.33 30.15
C SER A 849 29.18 -0.38 30.78
N ALA A 850 28.91 -1.40 31.61
CA ALA A 850 29.95 -2.11 32.34
C ALA A 850 30.98 -2.75 31.38
N GLY A 851 32.26 -2.52 31.64
CA GLY A 851 33.35 -2.99 30.77
C GLY A 851 33.50 -2.23 29.45
N SER A 852 32.74 -1.13 29.25
CA SER A 852 32.94 -0.17 28.16
C SER A 852 33.77 1.02 28.64
N LYS A 853 34.47 1.64 27.69
CA LYS A 853 35.31 2.82 27.87
C LYS A 853 35.08 3.80 26.72
N VAL A 854 34.77 5.06 27.03
CA VAL A 854 34.71 6.15 26.06
C VAL A 854 35.82 7.16 26.34
N GLU A 855 36.52 7.60 25.29
CA GLU A 855 37.50 8.69 25.34
C GLU A 855 36.95 9.93 24.62
N LEU A 856 37.01 11.08 25.28
CA LEU A 856 36.52 12.38 24.80
C LEU A 856 37.68 13.38 24.73
N ASP A 857 37.67 14.27 23.73
CA ASP A 857 38.60 15.40 23.69
C ASP A 857 38.27 16.42 24.79
N GLU A 858 36.98 16.71 24.99
CA GLU A 858 36.52 17.63 26.01
C GLU A 858 35.17 17.19 26.57
N LEU A 859 35.01 17.30 27.89
CA LEU A 859 33.74 17.16 28.59
C LEU A 859 33.40 18.49 29.24
N ASN A 860 32.69 19.34 28.49
CA ASN A 860 32.27 20.67 28.94
C ASN A 860 30.83 20.64 29.44
N ILE A 861 30.61 20.77 30.74
CA ILE A 861 29.31 20.50 31.36
C ILE A 861 28.29 21.60 31.10
N LYS A 862 28.76 22.82 30.81
CA LYS A 862 27.87 23.94 30.48
C LYS A 862 27.05 23.64 29.22
N ASP A 863 27.69 23.02 28.23
CA ASP A 863 27.08 22.70 26.95
C ASP A 863 26.53 21.26 26.96
N ALA A 864 27.29 20.29 27.49
CA ALA A 864 26.91 18.88 27.55
C ALA A 864 25.66 18.62 28.40
N GLY A 865 25.52 19.32 29.53
CA GLY A 865 24.46 19.10 30.51
C GLY A 865 23.23 19.95 30.26
N LYS A 866 22.04 19.34 30.33
CA LYS A 866 20.77 20.06 30.25
C LYS A 866 20.65 21.05 31.39
N GLN A 867 20.42 22.33 31.07
CA GLN A 867 20.47 23.44 32.05
C GLN A 867 21.78 23.50 32.85
N GLY A 868 22.90 23.07 32.24
CA GLY A 868 24.22 23.00 32.85
C GLY A 868 24.40 21.87 33.86
N VAL A 869 23.52 20.88 33.91
CA VAL A 869 23.63 19.71 34.81
C VAL A 869 23.76 18.43 34.00
N LEU A 870 24.80 17.65 34.26
CA LEU A 870 25.02 16.33 33.65
C LEU A 870 25.25 15.27 34.74
N LYS A 871 24.65 14.09 34.57
CA LYS A 871 24.85 12.93 35.44
C LYS A 871 25.61 11.83 34.72
N LEU A 872 26.62 11.25 35.37
CA LEU A 872 27.23 9.99 34.95
C LEU A 872 26.52 8.85 35.67
N THR A 873 25.79 8.02 34.92
CA THR A 873 24.91 6.97 35.49
C THR A 873 25.33 5.55 35.12
N GLY A 874 26.35 5.39 34.28
CA GLY A 874 26.88 4.09 33.83
C GLY A 874 27.99 3.52 34.72
N LYS A 875 28.27 2.22 34.58
CA LYS A 875 29.29 1.48 35.37
C LYS A 875 30.67 1.42 34.69
N GLY A 876 30.78 1.91 33.46
CA GLY A 876 32.02 1.92 32.69
C GLY A 876 32.94 3.10 33.00
N GLU A 877 33.86 3.35 32.08
CA GLU A 877 34.90 4.37 32.23
C GLU A 877 34.73 5.50 31.21
N VAL A 878 34.77 6.75 31.69
CA VAL A 878 34.80 7.97 30.88
C VAL A 878 36.18 8.59 31.01
N TYR A 879 36.88 8.78 29.89
CA TYR A 879 38.14 9.52 29.82
C TYR A 879 37.91 10.83 29.08
N SER A 880 38.49 11.91 29.57
CA SER A 880 38.47 13.21 28.90
C SER A 880 39.85 13.87 28.91
N ASP A 881 40.29 14.44 27.79
CA ASP A 881 41.54 15.23 27.80
C ASP A 881 41.38 16.52 28.63
N SER A 882 40.17 17.11 28.60
CA SER A 882 39.83 18.28 29.40
C SER A 882 38.42 18.15 30.02
N LEU A 883 38.30 18.45 31.31
CA LEU A 883 37.01 18.59 32.00
C LEU A 883 36.72 20.07 32.26
N GLY A 884 35.60 20.58 31.73
CA GLY A 884 35.18 21.98 31.88
C GLY A 884 33.98 22.15 32.79
N LEU A 885 34.14 22.90 33.88
CA LEU A 885 33.08 23.31 34.79
C LEU A 885 33.09 24.85 34.95
N THR A 886 31.95 25.50 34.77
CA THR A 886 31.79 26.95 34.99
C THR A 886 30.74 27.25 36.06
N ASP A 887 30.72 28.48 36.57
CA ASP A 887 29.65 28.96 37.46
C ASP A 887 28.26 28.58 36.92
N GLY A 888 27.45 27.95 37.79
CA GLY A 888 26.11 27.46 37.46
C GLY A 888 26.06 26.02 36.91
N SER A 889 27.18 25.46 36.42
CA SER A 889 27.23 24.08 35.93
C SER A 889 27.52 23.05 37.04
N ARG A 890 27.05 21.82 36.87
CA ARG A 890 27.20 20.73 37.82
C ARG A 890 27.36 19.37 37.14
N LEU A 891 28.42 18.64 37.49
CA LEU A 891 28.62 17.23 37.15
C LEU A 891 28.35 16.35 38.37
N GLU A 892 27.45 15.39 38.23
CA GLU A 892 27.12 14.39 39.24
C GLU A 892 27.65 13.02 38.78
N VAL A 893 28.64 12.46 39.48
CA VAL A 893 29.18 11.12 39.19
C VAL A 893 28.50 10.13 40.12
N LEU A 894 27.43 9.53 39.61
CA LEU A 894 26.54 8.67 40.40
C LEU A 894 26.90 7.19 40.28
N LYS A 895 27.66 6.79 39.25
CA LYS A 895 28.24 5.45 39.07
C LYS A 895 29.50 5.55 38.17
N GLY A 896 30.35 4.54 38.23
CA GLY A 896 31.44 4.33 37.28
C GLY A 896 32.69 5.16 37.57
N THR A 897 33.55 5.26 36.55
CA THR A 897 34.85 5.93 36.66
C THR A 897 34.96 7.10 35.69
N LEU A 898 35.44 8.25 36.15
CA LEU A 898 35.82 9.41 35.33
C LEU A 898 37.31 9.71 35.49
N VAL A 899 38.03 9.80 34.38
CA VAL A 899 39.45 10.18 34.35
C VAL A 899 39.61 11.41 33.45
N ALA A 900 40.27 12.44 33.95
CA ALA A 900 40.56 13.65 33.18
C ALA A 900 42.06 14.00 33.18
N SER A 901 42.63 14.26 32.01
CA SER A 901 44.04 14.69 31.88
C SER A 901 44.22 16.13 32.41
N SER A 902 43.23 16.98 32.23
CA SER A 902 43.20 18.35 32.76
C SER A 902 41.79 18.75 33.17
N ALA A 903 41.67 19.74 34.05
CA ALA A 903 40.37 20.32 34.38
C ALA A 903 40.43 21.84 34.55
N GLU A 904 39.44 22.52 33.97
CA GLU A 904 39.14 23.93 34.21
C GLU A 904 37.89 24.05 35.08
N LEU A 905 38.09 24.35 36.36
CA LEU A 905 37.08 24.18 37.40
C LEU A 905 36.39 25.50 37.82
N ARG A 906 36.16 26.41 36.87
CA ARG A 906 35.79 27.85 37.02
C ARG A 906 34.47 28.14 37.78
N GLY A 907 34.37 27.74 39.05
CA GLY A 907 33.23 28.02 39.93
C GLY A 907 32.06 27.04 39.89
N GLY A 908 32.09 26.07 38.96
CA GLY A 908 31.09 25.00 38.87
C GLY A 908 31.16 23.98 40.01
N MET A 909 30.37 22.91 39.92
CA MET A 909 30.28 21.87 40.97
C MET A 909 30.59 20.48 40.43
N LEU A 910 31.47 19.74 41.11
CA LEU A 910 31.72 18.32 40.93
C LEU A 910 31.21 17.58 42.17
N TYR A 911 30.27 16.66 41.97
CA TYR A 911 29.58 15.94 43.04
C TYR A 911 29.67 14.43 42.81
N LEU A 912 30.26 13.68 43.75
CA LEU A 912 30.33 12.22 43.70
C LEU A 912 29.50 11.67 44.85
N ASP A 913 28.48 10.86 44.57
CA ASP A 913 27.61 10.33 45.62
C ASP A 913 26.72 9.16 45.12
N PRO A 914 27.31 8.02 44.72
CA PRO A 914 26.57 6.81 44.42
C PRO A 914 25.86 6.26 45.66
N ASN A 915 24.78 5.53 45.44
CA ASN A 915 24.19 4.71 46.49
C ASN A 915 25.15 3.57 46.89
N TRP A 916 25.02 3.06 48.13
CA TRP A 916 25.84 1.94 48.63
C TRP A 916 25.54 0.59 47.97
N ASP A 917 24.40 0.44 47.30
CA ASP A 917 24.06 -0.75 46.50
C ASP A 917 24.64 -0.71 45.08
N GLU A 918 25.32 0.39 44.72
CA GLU A 918 26.03 0.56 43.47
C GLU A 918 27.54 0.45 43.63
N ALA A 919 28.23 0.22 42.52
CA ALA A 919 29.69 0.29 42.48
C ALA A 919 30.16 1.71 42.86
N PRO A 920 31.33 1.83 43.53
CA PRO A 920 31.83 3.14 43.94
C PRO A 920 32.09 4.05 42.75
N SER A 921 31.84 5.34 42.93
CA SER A 921 32.15 6.39 41.96
C SER A 921 33.59 6.81 42.13
N LEU A 922 34.37 6.66 41.06
CA LEU A 922 35.79 6.95 41.07
C LEU A 922 36.08 8.11 40.14
N VAL A 923 36.79 9.13 40.61
CA VAL A 923 37.21 10.25 39.77
C VAL A 923 38.72 10.47 39.91
N ALA A 924 39.43 10.62 38.80
CA ALA A 924 40.84 10.97 38.75
C ALA A 924 41.05 12.20 37.86
N ILE A 925 41.78 13.20 38.34
CA ILE A 925 42.14 14.39 37.55
C ILE A 925 43.65 14.60 37.67
N GLU A 926 44.38 14.49 36.56
CA GLU A 926 45.84 14.61 36.57
C GLU A 926 46.31 16.04 36.81
N ASN A 927 45.73 16.99 36.08
CA ASN A 927 46.10 18.41 36.16
C ASN A 927 44.85 19.27 36.49
N PRO A 928 44.42 19.30 37.77
CA PRO A 928 43.19 19.99 38.19
C PRO A 928 43.28 21.52 38.21
N SER A 929 44.42 22.11 37.82
CA SER A 929 44.72 23.54 37.91
C SER A 929 44.45 24.13 39.31
N GLU A 930 43.79 25.29 39.39
CA GLU A 930 43.31 25.89 40.64
C GLU A 930 41.86 25.43 40.91
N ILE A 931 41.60 24.86 42.09
CA ILE A 931 40.27 24.43 42.52
C ILE A 931 39.46 25.66 42.96
N ASN A 932 38.94 26.38 41.97
CA ASN A 932 37.96 27.45 42.13
C ASN A 932 36.50 26.96 42.03
N SER A 933 36.27 25.64 41.90
CA SER A 933 34.96 24.96 41.95
C SER A 933 34.54 24.54 43.36
N LYS A 934 33.31 24.06 43.46
CA LYS A 934 32.81 23.27 44.58
C LYS A 934 32.99 21.78 44.30
N ILE A 935 33.91 21.11 44.97
CA ILE A 935 34.07 19.66 44.90
C ILE A 935 33.48 19.03 46.15
N VAL A 936 32.59 18.06 45.98
CA VAL A 936 32.01 17.27 47.07
C VAL A 936 32.23 15.78 46.78
N VAL A 937 32.96 15.11 47.68
CA VAL A 937 33.14 13.67 47.69
C VAL A 937 32.22 13.10 48.77
N GLY A 938 31.06 12.60 48.33
CA GLY A 938 30.01 12.02 49.14
C GLY A 938 30.25 10.55 49.49
N GLN A 939 29.20 9.84 49.89
CA GLN A 939 29.33 8.43 50.27
C GLN A 939 29.76 7.55 49.08
N ASN A 940 30.33 6.39 49.37
CA ASN A 940 30.74 5.36 48.41
C ASN A 940 31.55 5.93 47.22
N SER A 941 32.37 6.95 47.49
CA SER A 941 33.10 7.70 46.45
C SER A 941 34.58 7.85 46.78
N ALA A 942 35.39 7.91 45.71
CA ALA A 942 36.80 8.25 45.80
C ALA A 942 37.24 9.24 44.73
N LEU A 943 38.01 10.25 45.13
CA LEU A 943 38.59 11.27 44.25
C LEU A 943 40.12 11.22 44.31
N THR A 944 40.79 11.26 43.16
CA THR A 944 42.24 11.42 43.05
C THR A 944 42.56 12.69 42.29
N LEU A 945 43.40 13.56 42.85
CA LEU A 945 43.89 14.78 42.22
C LEU A 945 45.40 14.71 42.05
N GLY A 946 45.93 15.03 40.86
CA GLY A 946 47.36 14.94 40.55
C GLY A 946 47.79 13.66 39.82
N SER A 947 46.87 12.74 39.53
CA SER A 947 47.13 11.47 38.84
C SER A 947 45.92 11.06 37.98
N GLN A 948 46.16 10.26 36.94
CA GLN A 948 45.10 9.61 36.15
C GLN A 948 44.65 8.27 36.77
N ASP A 949 45.31 7.77 37.81
CA ASP A 949 44.94 6.51 38.45
C ASP A 949 43.77 6.70 39.44
N PRO A 950 42.55 6.20 39.12
CA PRO A 950 41.38 6.36 39.97
C PRO A 950 41.42 5.49 41.23
N GLN A 951 42.32 4.51 41.32
CA GLN A 951 42.39 3.55 42.43
C GLN A 951 43.32 4.01 43.56
N MET A 952 44.05 5.12 43.40
CA MET A 952 45.04 5.55 44.40
C MET A 952 44.44 5.79 45.78
N ALA A 953 43.28 6.46 45.86
CA ALA A 953 42.58 6.69 47.12
C ALA A 953 42.18 5.37 47.81
N LEU A 954 41.63 4.41 47.06
CA LEU A 954 41.23 3.10 47.58
C LEU A 954 42.46 2.31 48.07
N THR A 955 43.50 2.25 47.23
CA THR A 955 44.76 1.57 47.57
C THR A 955 45.41 2.16 48.82
N ALA A 956 45.34 3.49 48.99
CA ALA A 956 45.95 4.16 50.13
C ALA A 956 45.19 3.92 51.45
N ILE A 957 43.85 3.95 51.43
CA ILE A 957 43.07 3.62 52.64
C ILE A 957 43.23 2.12 52.99
N GLU A 958 43.29 1.24 51.99
CA GLU A 958 43.57 -0.19 52.18
C GLU A 958 44.93 -0.44 52.84
N ARG A 959 45.98 0.25 52.38
CA ARG A 959 47.31 0.23 53.03
C ARG A 959 47.27 0.77 54.45
N GLY A 960 46.40 1.73 54.72
CA GLY A 960 46.12 2.28 56.06
C GLY A 960 45.31 1.34 56.96
N GLY A 961 44.89 0.16 56.48
CA GLY A 961 44.07 -0.80 57.22
C GLY A 961 42.57 -0.48 57.20
N HIS A 962 42.13 0.40 56.30
CA HIS A 962 40.74 0.82 56.13
C HIS A 962 40.16 0.30 54.80
N SER A 963 38.84 0.40 54.65
CA SER A 963 38.12 0.07 53.41
C SER A 963 37.07 1.12 53.08
N LEU A 964 36.79 1.33 51.79
CA LEU A 964 35.64 2.13 51.35
C LEU A 964 34.37 1.30 51.58
N SER A 965 33.65 1.55 52.68
CA SER A 965 32.46 0.78 53.05
C SER A 965 31.50 1.59 53.93
N SER A 966 30.25 1.15 54.02
CA SER A 966 29.22 1.79 54.84
C SER A 966 29.53 1.77 56.35
N ASN A 967 30.49 0.95 56.79
CA ASN A 967 30.86 0.75 58.20
C ASN A 967 32.26 1.31 58.58
N ASP A 968 33.03 1.84 57.63
CA ASP A 968 34.40 2.34 57.86
C ASP A 968 34.58 3.71 57.19
N ILE A 969 35.50 3.85 56.23
CA ILE A 969 35.64 5.08 55.44
C ILE A 969 34.55 5.09 54.38
N LYS A 970 33.74 6.14 54.39
CA LYS A 970 32.59 6.31 53.50
C LYS A 970 32.90 7.16 52.27
N ALA A 971 33.90 8.05 52.36
CA ALA A 971 34.33 8.95 51.29
C ALA A 971 35.85 9.14 51.39
N ALA A 972 36.56 9.15 50.26
CA ALA A 972 38.01 9.32 50.25
C ALA A 972 38.49 10.29 49.17
N ALA A 973 39.48 11.14 49.47
CA ALA A 973 40.20 11.91 48.45
C ALA A 973 41.72 11.75 48.60
N TYR A 974 42.43 11.58 47.48
CA TYR A 974 43.88 11.45 47.42
C TYR A 974 44.50 12.62 46.64
N ILE A 975 45.51 13.27 47.21
CA ILE A 975 46.24 14.38 46.60
C ILE A 975 47.66 13.90 46.23
N ALA A 976 47.87 13.57 44.96
CA ALA A 976 49.12 13.04 44.40
C ALA A 976 50.10 14.12 43.93
N LYS A 977 49.62 15.31 43.60
CA LYS A 977 50.44 16.49 43.25
C LYS A 977 49.91 17.73 43.99
N PRO A 978 50.73 18.77 44.22
CA PRO A 978 50.26 20.00 44.86
C PRO A 978 49.05 20.61 44.14
N VAL A 979 47.98 20.89 44.88
CA VAL A 979 46.78 21.58 44.40
C VAL A 979 46.60 22.93 45.12
N THR A 980 46.12 23.93 44.40
CA THR A 980 45.69 25.20 44.99
C THR A 980 44.17 25.21 45.09
N VAL A 981 43.64 25.42 46.28
CA VAL A 981 42.20 25.55 46.52
C VAL A 981 41.89 27.03 46.71
N THR A 982 40.83 27.53 46.06
CA THR A 982 40.31 28.90 46.25
C THR A 982 38.81 28.96 46.50
N ASN A 983 38.11 27.85 46.28
CA ASN A 983 36.71 27.68 46.62
C ASN A 983 36.55 26.53 47.62
N SER A 984 36.02 25.35 47.27
CA SER A 984 35.76 24.30 48.25
C SER A 984 36.11 22.89 47.80
N LEU A 985 36.71 22.13 48.72
CA LEU A 985 36.89 20.68 48.66
C LEU A 985 36.28 20.07 49.93
N LEU A 986 35.08 19.51 49.80
CA LEU A 986 34.35 18.85 50.88
C LEU A 986 34.44 17.34 50.69
N ILE A 987 34.90 16.63 51.72
CA ILE A 987 34.90 15.17 51.78
C ILE A 987 33.95 14.79 52.92
N ASP A 988 32.79 14.29 52.56
CA ASP A 988 31.67 14.06 53.46
C ASP A 988 30.94 12.76 53.12
N GLY A 989 31.40 11.67 53.71
CA GLY A 989 30.76 10.38 53.61
C GLY A 989 29.42 10.26 54.35
N THR A 990 28.88 11.36 54.89
CA THR A 990 27.50 11.46 55.38
C THR A 990 26.60 12.28 54.46
N ALA A 991 27.13 12.84 53.38
CA ALA A 991 26.30 13.41 52.32
C ALA A 991 25.45 12.30 51.70
N GLU A 992 24.15 12.55 51.55
CA GLU A 992 23.20 11.60 51.00
C GLU A 992 22.37 12.28 49.89
N ASN A 993 22.51 11.79 48.67
CA ASN A 993 21.63 11.82 47.52
C ASN A 993 21.03 13.17 47.08
N ASN A 994 21.63 14.32 47.40
CA ASN A 994 21.13 15.59 46.88
C ASN A 994 22.18 16.70 46.74
N ALA A 995 22.80 16.78 45.55
CA ALA A 995 23.72 17.85 45.19
C ALA A 995 23.09 19.26 45.24
N ALA A 996 21.77 19.38 45.05
CA ALA A 996 21.09 20.67 44.94
C ALA A 996 20.95 21.41 46.29
N THR A 997 21.01 20.70 47.42
CA THR A 997 20.86 21.27 48.77
C THR A 997 22.20 21.49 49.49
N ILE A 998 23.25 20.81 49.05
CA ILE A 998 24.59 20.91 49.66
C ILE A 998 25.22 22.27 49.34
N ARG A 999 25.74 22.92 50.37
CA ARG A 999 26.41 24.23 50.31
C ARG A 999 27.78 24.10 50.99
N PRO A 1000 28.82 23.68 50.26
CA PRO A 1000 30.13 23.47 50.86
C PRO A 1000 30.75 24.81 51.29
N GLU A 1001 31.40 24.80 52.45
CA GLU A 1001 32.13 25.97 52.97
C GLU A 1001 33.44 26.19 52.19
N ASN A 1002 33.89 27.43 52.07
CA ASN A 1002 35.16 27.74 51.43
C ASN A 1002 36.35 27.14 52.20
N GLY A 1003 37.20 26.40 51.49
CA GLY A 1003 38.39 25.72 52.00
C GLY A 1003 38.30 24.20 51.86
N VAL A 1004 39.09 23.49 52.66
CA VAL A 1004 39.13 22.03 52.67
C VAL A 1004 38.47 21.51 53.95
N VAL A 1005 37.40 20.73 53.81
CA VAL A 1005 36.62 20.21 54.93
C VAL A 1005 36.54 18.70 54.84
N VAL A 1006 36.99 18.01 55.89
CA VAL A 1006 36.92 16.55 56.01
C VAL A 1006 35.98 16.20 57.16
N LYS A 1007 34.83 15.60 56.85
CA LYS A 1007 33.82 15.23 57.86
C LYS A 1007 34.05 13.84 58.42
N LYS A 1008 33.26 13.48 59.44
CA LYS A 1008 33.28 12.15 60.06
C LYS A 1008 33.22 11.01 59.03
N ASN A 1009 33.95 9.93 59.29
CA ASN A 1009 34.05 8.73 58.45
C ASN A 1009 34.54 9.01 57.02
N SER A 1010 35.30 10.08 56.84
CA SER A 1010 35.87 10.47 55.54
C SER A 1010 37.39 10.55 55.63
N ALA A 1011 38.08 10.26 54.53
CA ALA A 1011 39.54 10.23 54.47
C ALA A 1011 40.10 11.28 53.49
N LEU A 1012 41.06 12.08 53.94
CA LEU A 1012 41.94 12.86 53.07
C LEU A 1012 43.34 12.24 53.10
N ILE A 1013 43.85 11.83 51.95
CA ILE A 1013 45.17 11.23 51.79
C ILE A 1013 46.06 12.20 51.02
N ILE A 1014 47.26 12.42 51.52
CA ILE A 1014 48.26 13.30 50.91
C ILE A 1014 49.50 12.47 50.58
N ASP A 1015 49.98 12.54 49.35
CA ASP A 1015 51.26 11.93 48.96
C ASP A 1015 52.42 12.67 49.65
N GLY A 1016 53.11 11.97 50.56
CA GLY A 1016 54.21 12.51 51.37
C GLY A 1016 55.54 12.56 50.64
N SER A 1017 55.63 12.10 49.40
CA SER A 1017 56.87 12.07 48.62
C SER A 1017 57.30 13.43 48.06
N ASN A 1018 56.47 14.47 48.20
CA ASN A 1018 56.72 15.81 47.66
C ASN A 1018 57.20 16.80 48.74
N ASP A 1019 58.28 17.54 48.43
CA ASP A 1019 58.85 18.56 49.33
C ASP A 1019 58.03 19.88 49.37
N LYS A 1020 56.95 19.99 48.57
CA LYS A 1020 56.07 21.17 48.51
C LYS A 1020 54.76 20.94 49.28
N PRO A 1021 54.12 22.00 49.82
CA PRO A 1021 52.80 21.87 50.41
C PRO A 1021 51.80 21.34 49.37
N MET A 1022 51.20 20.20 49.68
CA MET A 1022 50.32 19.48 48.76
C MET A 1022 48.94 20.12 48.60
N VAL A 1023 48.53 20.95 49.57
CA VAL A 1023 47.30 21.74 49.52
C VAL A 1023 47.65 23.19 49.88
N ASN A 1024 47.51 24.11 48.91
CA ASN A 1024 47.75 25.54 49.09
C ASN A 1024 46.42 26.30 49.09
N GLY A 1025 46.21 27.20 50.05
CA GLY A 1025 45.01 28.05 50.09
C GLY A 1025 45.34 29.54 50.07
N GLN A 1026 44.42 30.37 49.56
CA GLN A 1026 44.51 31.82 49.69
C GLN A 1026 44.21 32.27 51.14
N ARG A 1027 44.72 33.46 51.52
CA ARG A 1027 44.84 33.99 52.91
C ARG A 1027 43.53 34.13 53.75
N ALA A 1028 42.40 33.59 53.30
CA ALA A 1028 41.11 33.63 53.98
C ALA A 1028 40.34 32.29 53.99
N MET A 1029 40.97 31.16 53.66
CA MET A 1029 40.29 29.85 53.59
C MET A 1029 40.49 28.96 54.83
N THR A 1030 39.53 28.08 55.11
CA THR A 1030 39.55 27.22 56.30
C THR A 1030 39.95 25.77 55.97
N PHE A 1031 40.87 25.19 56.74
CA PHE A 1031 41.09 23.74 56.77
C PHE A 1031 40.40 23.18 58.02
N LYS A 1032 39.38 22.33 57.86
CA LYS A 1032 38.58 21.79 58.97
C LYS A 1032 38.51 20.27 58.90
N THR A 1033 38.70 19.62 60.05
CA THR A 1033 38.52 18.17 60.22
C THR A 1033 37.56 17.92 61.38
N GLU A 1034 36.53 17.12 61.17
CA GLU A 1034 35.60 16.72 62.24
C GLU A 1034 36.12 15.52 63.04
N ALA A 1035 35.63 15.34 64.27
CA ALA A 1035 35.94 14.16 65.07
C ALA A 1035 35.48 12.88 64.35
N GLY A 1036 36.40 11.94 64.13
CA GLY A 1036 36.17 10.70 63.37
C GLY A 1036 36.46 10.82 61.86
N SER A 1037 37.06 11.91 61.40
CA SER A 1037 37.73 11.98 60.09
C SER A 1037 39.15 11.41 60.17
N THR A 1038 39.66 10.93 59.03
CA THR A 1038 41.02 10.37 58.91
C THR A 1038 41.84 11.22 57.95
N VAL A 1039 43.03 11.65 58.36
CA VAL A 1039 44.02 12.28 57.46
C VAL A 1039 45.24 11.39 57.40
N LEU A 1040 45.54 10.84 56.22
CA LEU A 1040 46.68 9.95 56.00
C LEU A 1040 47.75 10.67 55.18
N VAL A 1041 49.01 10.44 55.52
CA VAL A 1041 50.15 10.78 54.68
C VAL A 1041 50.67 9.48 54.10
N SER A 1042 50.53 9.32 52.78
CA SER A 1042 50.88 8.11 52.03
C SER A 1042 52.32 8.11 51.57
#